data_AF-A0A8C4PUV1-F1
#
_entry.id   AF-A0A8C4PUV1-F1
#
_cell.length_a   1.000
_cell.length_b   1.000
_cell.length_c   1.000
_cell.angle_alpha   90.00
_cell.angle_beta   90.00
_cell.angle_gamma   90.00
#
_symmetry.space_group_name_H-M   'P 1'
#
loop_
_entity.id
_entity.type
_entity.pdbx_description
1 polymer ?
#
loop_
_entity_poly.entity_id
_entity_poly.type
_entity_poly.pdbx_seq_one_letter_code
_entity_poly.pdbx_strand_id
1 'polypeptide(L)'
;MFKCWSAILVLGFVFLGSEGRPTKEAGFGLKSYQPLIRLRHKQEKSQESSRIKGFLIQDGPLGSCENKYCGLGRHCVISRETGQAECACMDLCKRHYKPVCGSDGEFYENHCEVHRAACLKKQKITIVHNEDCFFKGDNCKATEYSKMKIMLLDLQNQRYITQENENPNGDDLSRKKLLVDQMFKYFDADSNGLVDINELTQVIKQEELGKDLSDCTLYDLVKYDDLNSDKHLALEEFYRAFQVIQLSLPEDQKLSVTAATVGQSAVLSCAIQGALRPPIIWKRNNIILNNLDLEDINDFGDDGSLYITKVTTTHMGNYTCYADGYEQVYQTHIFQVNVPPVIRVYPESQAREPGVTASLRCHAEGIPNPELGWLKNGIDITPKLSKQLTLQANGSEVHISNVRYEDTGAYTCIAKNEAGVDEDISSLFVEDSARKTLANILWREEGLGIGNMFYVFYEDGIKVIQPIECEFQRHIKPSEKLLGFQDEVCPKAEGDEVQRCVWASAVNVKDKFIYAAQPTLDRVLIVDVQSQKVVQAVNTDPVPVKLHYDKSHDQVWVLSWGTMDKTSPTLQVITLASGNVLHHTIHTQPVGKQFDRVDDFFIPTTTLIITHMRFGFILHKDEAALQKIDLETMSYIKTINLKDYKCVPQALAYTHLGGYYFVGCKPDSTGAIPPQLIVDGVTDSVIGFNSDVTGTPYVSPDGHYLVSINDMKGLVRVQYITIRGEIQEAFDIHTNLHISDLAFQPSFTEAHQYNIYGSSSTQTDVLFVELSSGKVKMIKSLKEPLKAEEWPWNQKNRQIQDSGLFGQYLMTPSKNSLFILDGRLNKLNCEITEVEKGNTVIWVGDA
;
A
#
# COMPACT_ATOMS: atom_id res chain seq x y z
N MET A 1 -24.37 63.80 -3.38
CA MET A 1 -25.66 64.52 -3.58
C MET A 1 -26.79 63.55 -3.27
N PHE A 2 -27.72 63.99 -2.42
CA PHE A 2 -29.11 63.56 -2.21
C PHE A 2 -29.44 62.04 -2.20
N LYS A 3 -29.74 61.44 -1.03
CA LYS A 3 -31.06 61.41 -0.30
C LYS A 3 -32.09 60.50 -1.02
N CYS A 4 -32.97 59.71 -0.40
CA CYS A 4 -33.28 59.27 0.96
C CYS A 4 -34.57 58.42 0.80
N TRP A 5 -34.79 57.30 1.51
CA TRP A 5 -35.88 57.04 2.50
C TRP A 5 -36.36 55.59 2.32
N SER A 6 -36.83 54.83 3.31
CA SER A 6 -37.00 55.05 4.75
C SER A 6 -37.17 53.69 5.44
N ALA A 7 -36.70 53.63 6.67
CA ALA A 7 -36.98 52.60 7.65
C ALA A 7 -38.41 52.72 8.22
N ILE A 8 -38.87 51.67 8.90
CA ILE A 8 -39.55 51.70 10.22
C ILE A 8 -39.36 50.27 10.82
N LEU A 9 -38.58 50.04 11.90
CA LEU A 9 -38.81 50.31 13.34
C LEU A 9 -40.05 49.54 13.86
N VAL A 10 -40.13 48.93 15.05
CA VAL A 10 -39.57 49.11 16.40
C VAL A 10 -39.84 47.77 17.13
N LEU A 11 -38.96 47.18 17.95
CA LEU A 11 -38.81 47.34 19.42
C LEU A 11 -37.79 46.26 19.82
N GLY A 12 -36.65 46.52 20.47
CA GLY A 12 -36.40 47.45 21.57
C GLY A 12 -36.80 46.78 22.88
N PHE A 13 -36.04 46.71 23.97
CA PHE A 13 -34.85 47.38 24.51
C PHE A 13 -34.35 46.41 25.63
N VAL A 14 -33.06 46.31 26.05
CA VAL A 14 -32.60 47.29 27.03
C VAL A 14 -31.81 46.85 28.29
N PHE A 15 -30.46 46.87 28.28
CA PHE A 15 -29.50 47.21 29.39
C PHE A 15 -29.47 46.35 30.68
N LEU A 16 -28.43 46.27 31.53
CA LEU A 16 -27.13 46.92 31.86
C LEU A 16 -26.19 45.76 32.35
N GLY A 17 -24.86 45.81 32.49
CA GLY A 17 -23.92 46.88 32.85
C GLY A 17 -23.18 46.55 34.17
N SER A 18 -21.88 46.24 34.04
CA SER A 18 -20.73 46.42 34.96
C SER A 18 -20.48 45.62 36.26
N GLU A 19 -19.22 45.14 36.33
CA GLU A 19 -18.24 45.16 37.44
C GLU A 19 -18.18 44.07 38.53
N GLY A 20 -16.99 43.44 38.65
CA GLY A 20 -16.52 42.72 39.85
C GLY A 20 -15.49 41.60 39.59
N ARG A 21 -14.19 41.85 39.77
CA ARG A 21 -13.07 40.86 39.90
C ARG A 21 -13.12 40.13 41.28
N PRO A 22 -12.14 39.26 41.67
CA PRO A 22 -11.75 37.93 41.18
C PRO A 22 -11.63 36.87 42.32
N THR A 23 -11.71 35.56 42.07
CA THR A 23 -11.05 34.53 42.93
C THR A 23 -10.84 33.20 42.20
N LYS A 24 -9.69 32.58 42.52
CA LYS A 24 -9.14 31.29 42.05
C LYS A 24 -10.06 30.09 42.30
N GLU A 25 -10.03 29.07 41.42
CA GLU A 25 -9.51 27.71 41.68
C GLU A 25 -9.82 26.73 40.53
N ALA A 26 -8.99 25.69 40.44
CA ALA A 26 -8.83 24.76 39.32
C ALA A 26 -9.98 23.75 39.15
N GLY A 27 -10.16 23.26 37.92
CA GLY A 27 -11.01 22.10 37.62
C GLY A 27 -11.13 21.81 36.12
N PHE A 28 -10.29 20.91 35.60
CA PHE A 28 -10.42 20.36 34.25
C PHE A 28 -11.70 19.53 34.16
N GLY A 29 -12.67 19.99 33.36
CA GLY A 29 -13.85 19.21 32.96
C GLY A 29 -13.60 18.48 31.65
N LEU A 30 -13.50 17.15 31.72
CA LEU A 30 -13.43 16.25 30.56
C LEU A 30 -14.78 16.26 29.82
N LYS A 31 -14.79 16.60 28.52
CA LYS A 31 -15.97 16.49 27.66
C LYS A 31 -16.39 15.03 27.48
N SER A 32 -17.69 14.78 27.55
CA SER A 32 -18.34 13.49 27.33
C SER A 32 -18.13 12.97 25.91
N TYR A 33 -17.63 11.74 25.80
CA TYR A 33 -17.47 10.95 24.57
C TYR A 33 -18.84 10.57 23.97
N GLN A 34 -19.03 10.79 22.66
CA GLN A 34 -20.09 10.15 21.85
C GLN A 34 -19.49 8.90 21.18
N PRO A 35 -20.12 7.71 21.24
CA PRO A 35 -19.64 6.55 20.49
C PRO A 35 -20.12 6.61 19.03
N LEU A 36 -19.16 6.53 18.11
CA LEU A 36 -19.37 6.29 16.68
C LEU A 36 -19.78 4.82 16.42
N ILE A 37 -20.53 4.65 15.34
CA ILE A 37 -21.32 3.49 14.92
C ILE A 37 -20.41 2.27 14.60
N ARG A 38 -20.70 1.10 15.18
CA ARG A 38 -20.10 -0.22 14.88
C ARG A 38 -21.01 -1.04 13.95
N LEU A 39 -20.46 -1.66 12.91
CA LEU A 39 -21.15 -2.64 12.05
C LEU A 39 -20.64 -4.07 12.34
N ARG A 40 -21.55 -5.06 12.41
CA ARG A 40 -21.28 -6.44 12.87
C ARG A 40 -21.55 -7.50 11.79
N HIS A 41 -20.57 -8.41 11.65
CA HIS A 41 -20.59 -9.87 11.42
C HIS A 41 -21.74 -10.58 10.66
N LYS A 42 -21.33 -11.40 9.68
CA LYS A 42 -22.08 -12.53 9.10
C LYS A 42 -21.34 -13.84 9.44
N GLN A 43 -22.06 -14.86 9.90
CA GLN A 43 -21.55 -16.17 10.33
C GLN A 43 -21.86 -17.21 9.22
N GLU A 44 -20.86 -17.97 8.77
CA GLU A 44 -21.02 -19.03 7.76
C GLU A 44 -21.65 -20.32 8.36
N LYS A 45 -22.42 -21.03 7.54
CA LYS A 45 -22.81 -22.44 7.72
C LYS A 45 -22.53 -23.23 6.44
N SER A 46 -22.08 -24.46 6.62
CA SER A 46 -21.63 -25.41 5.58
C SER A 46 -22.75 -26.26 4.94
N GLN A 47 -22.44 -26.70 3.71
CA GLN A 47 -22.82 -27.91 2.95
C GLN A 47 -24.02 -27.98 1.96
N GLU A 48 -23.62 -28.10 0.68
CA GLU A 48 -24.06 -28.96 -0.45
C GLU A 48 -25.54 -29.16 -0.88
N SER A 49 -25.80 -28.75 -2.15
CA SER A 49 -26.35 -29.55 -3.29
C SER A 49 -27.62 -29.03 -4.01
N SER A 50 -27.47 -28.96 -5.35
CA SER A 50 -28.47 -29.11 -6.44
C SER A 50 -29.24 -27.88 -7.03
N ARG A 51 -28.69 -27.39 -8.16
CA ARG A 51 -29.26 -27.22 -9.52
C ARG A 51 -30.75 -26.77 -9.73
N ILE A 52 -30.89 -25.63 -10.46
CA ILE A 52 -31.69 -25.34 -11.69
C ILE A 52 -32.62 -24.10 -11.66
N LYS A 53 -32.33 -23.19 -12.62
CA LYS A 53 -33.14 -22.19 -13.35
C LYS A 53 -33.90 -21.07 -12.61
N GLY A 54 -33.82 -19.88 -13.19
CA GLY A 54 -34.26 -18.61 -12.64
C GLY A 54 -35.58 -18.07 -13.15
N PHE A 55 -35.97 -16.91 -12.63
CA PHE A 55 -36.70 -15.82 -13.27
C PHE A 55 -36.82 -14.62 -12.29
N LEU A 56 -37.14 -13.47 -12.87
CA LEU A 56 -37.11 -12.10 -12.38
C LEU A 56 -38.26 -11.65 -11.45
N ILE A 57 -37.97 -10.59 -10.66
CA ILE A 57 -38.80 -9.47 -10.17
C ILE A 57 -39.52 -9.53 -8.79
N GLN A 58 -39.12 -8.55 -7.96
CA GLN A 58 -39.77 -7.75 -6.89
C GLN A 58 -40.76 -8.40 -5.91
N ASP A 59 -40.42 -8.32 -4.61
CA ASP A 59 -41.25 -7.67 -3.58
C ASP A 59 -40.36 -7.29 -2.36
N GLY A 60 -40.76 -6.25 -1.62
CA GLY A 60 -39.94 -5.50 -0.64
C GLY A 60 -39.39 -6.29 0.58
N PRO A 61 -38.46 -5.69 1.35
CA PRO A 61 -37.64 -6.44 2.30
C PRO A 61 -38.46 -6.93 3.49
N LEU A 62 -38.60 -8.26 3.60
CA LEU A 62 -38.87 -8.94 4.87
C LEU A 62 -37.78 -8.52 5.89
N GLY A 63 -38.17 -8.37 7.16
CA GLY A 63 -37.36 -7.73 8.21
C GLY A 63 -35.96 -8.32 8.35
N SER A 64 -34.97 -7.63 7.79
CA SER A 64 -33.56 -7.95 7.93
C SER A 64 -33.01 -7.41 9.25
N CYS A 65 -32.17 -8.21 9.92
CA CYS A 65 -31.42 -7.77 11.10
C CYS A 65 -30.25 -6.82 10.76
N GLU A 66 -30.02 -6.51 9.48
CA GLU A 66 -28.90 -5.67 9.00
C GLU A 66 -28.86 -4.29 9.65
N ASN A 67 -30.00 -3.70 10.05
CA ASN A 67 -30.07 -2.34 10.59
C ASN A 67 -30.69 -2.24 12.00
N LYS A 68 -30.95 -3.36 12.69
CA LYS A 68 -31.61 -3.35 14.01
C LYS A 68 -30.60 -3.43 15.15
N TYR A 69 -30.30 -2.28 15.77
CA TYR A 69 -29.50 -2.22 16.99
C TYR A 69 -30.28 -2.74 18.20
N CYS A 70 -29.80 -3.83 18.81
CA CYS A 70 -30.46 -4.47 19.93
C CYS A 70 -29.92 -4.10 21.31
N GLY A 71 -28.91 -3.22 21.39
CA GLY A 71 -28.23 -2.91 22.64
C GLY A 71 -27.24 -3.99 23.07
N LEU A 72 -26.54 -3.74 24.18
CA LEU A 72 -25.52 -4.64 24.74
C LEU A 72 -26.17 -5.92 25.30
N GLY A 73 -25.53 -7.07 25.12
CA GLY A 73 -26.00 -8.38 25.62
C GLY A 73 -27.19 -8.99 24.86
N ARG A 74 -27.54 -8.40 23.72
CA ARG A 74 -28.66 -8.82 22.85
C ARG A 74 -28.21 -9.00 21.41
N HIS A 75 -28.82 -9.93 20.71
CA HIS A 75 -28.68 -10.10 19.26
C HIS A 75 -30.02 -9.92 18.55
N CYS A 76 -29.98 -9.63 17.27
CA CYS A 76 -31.18 -9.58 16.45
C CYS A 76 -31.49 -10.99 15.91
N VAL A 77 -32.73 -11.42 16.05
CA VAL A 77 -33.25 -12.68 15.52
C VAL A 77 -34.52 -12.40 14.73
N ILE A 78 -34.76 -13.15 13.66
CA ILE A 78 -36.01 -13.03 12.89
C ILE A 78 -37.04 -13.96 13.54
N SER A 79 -38.14 -13.40 14.03
CA SER A 79 -39.22 -14.17 14.64
C SER A 79 -39.84 -15.10 13.61
N ARG A 80 -39.92 -16.41 13.93
CA ARG A 80 -40.50 -17.43 13.05
C ARG A 80 -42.01 -17.28 12.88
N GLU A 81 -42.67 -16.55 13.80
CA GLU A 81 -44.13 -16.35 13.80
C GLU A 81 -44.55 -15.08 13.05
N THR A 82 -43.75 -14.00 13.14
CA THR A 82 -44.10 -12.68 12.59
C THR A 82 -43.25 -12.25 11.41
N GLY A 83 -42.13 -12.93 11.13
CA GLY A 83 -41.19 -12.57 10.05
C GLY A 83 -40.47 -11.24 10.28
N GLN A 84 -40.56 -10.67 11.48
CA GLN A 84 -39.94 -9.40 11.84
C GLN A 84 -38.65 -9.61 12.65
N ALA A 85 -37.71 -8.70 12.47
CA ALA A 85 -36.49 -8.63 13.27
C ALA A 85 -36.86 -8.27 14.72
N GLU A 86 -36.49 -9.10 15.69
CA GLU A 86 -36.71 -8.93 17.13
C GLU A 86 -35.37 -9.04 17.88
N CYS A 87 -35.27 -8.41 19.05
CA CYS A 87 -34.04 -8.44 19.84
C CYS A 87 -34.16 -9.49 20.94
N ALA A 88 -33.36 -10.54 20.85
CA ALA A 88 -33.27 -11.59 21.86
C ALA A 88 -31.97 -11.49 22.67
N CYS A 89 -31.95 -12.05 23.87
CA CYS A 89 -30.73 -12.14 24.68
C CYS A 89 -29.73 -13.08 24.01
N MET A 90 -28.45 -12.75 24.08
CA MET A 90 -27.41 -13.62 23.52
C MET A 90 -27.37 -14.97 24.24
N ASP A 91 -27.28 -16.07 23.49
CA ASP A 91 -27.24 -17.42 24.06
C ASP A 91 -25.91 -17.72 24.76
N LEU A 92 -24.79 -17.27 24.19
CA LEU A 92 -23.43 -17.39 24.73
C LEU A 92 -22.62 -16.13 24.43
N CYS A 93 -21.75 -15.68 25.35
CA CYS A 93 -20.69 -14.73 25.03
C CYS A 93 -19.38 -15.44 24.68
N LYS A 94 -18.50 -14.74 23.96
CA LYS A 94 -17.16 -15.24 23.63
C LYS A 94 -16.26 -15.24 24.87
N ARG A 95 -15.51 -16.33 25.07
CA ARG A 95 -14.60 -16.56 26.21
C ARG A 95 -13.36 -15.67 26.15
N HIS A 96 -13.46 -14.44 26.64
CA HIS A 96 -12.35 -13.54 26.90
C HIS A 96 -12.41 -13.09 28.36
N TYR A 97 -11.25 -12.93 29.01
CA TYR A 97 -11.19 -12.59 30.44
C TYR A 97 -10.89 -11.11 30.63
N LYS A 98 -11.94 -10.35 30.97
CA LYS A 98 -11.84 -8.93 31.34
C LYS A 98 -12.88 -8.67 32.45
N PRO A 99 -12.57 -9.12 33.68
CA PRO A 99 -13.56 -9.24 34.75
C PRO A 99 -14.19 -7.90 35.09
N VAL A 100 -15.47 -7.93 35.42
CA VAL A 100 -16.27 -6.75 35.75
C VAL A 100 -17.26 -7.10 36.84
N CYS A 101 -17.41 -6.17 37.79
CA CYS A 101 -18.39 -6.30 38.84
C CYS A 101 -19.73 -5.68 38.43
N GLY A 102 -20.80 -6.46 38.47
CA GLY A 102 -22.16 -5.97 38.22
C GLY A 102 -22.76 -5.22 39.41
N SER A 103 -23.72 -4.34 39.16
CA SER A 103 -24.46 -3.62 40.22
C SER A 103 -25.38 -4.52 41.04
N ASP A 104 -25.56 -5.77 40.60
CA ASP A 104 -26.19 -6.86 41.36
C ASP A 104 -25.20 -7.53 42.34
N GLY A 105 -23.93 -7.10 42.33
CA GLY A 105 -22.87 -7.69 43.15
C GLY A 105 -22.31 -8.99 42.59
N GLU A 106 -22.78 -9.43 41.42
CA GLU A 106 -22.32 -10.66 40.79
C GLU A 106 -21.07 -10.41 39.93
N PHE A 107 -20.14 -11.35 39.98
CA PHE A 107 -18.95 -11.36 39.16
C PHE A 107 -19.27 -11.82 37.73
N TYR A 108 -18.67 -11.16 36.73
CA TYR A 108 -18.81 -11.55 35.34
C TYR A 108 -17.44 -11.58 34.65
N GLU A 109 -17.17 -12.66 33.92
CA GLU A 109 -15.89 -12.91 33.24
C GLU A 109 -15.50 -11.80 32.24
N ASN A 110 -16.51 -11.14 31.66
CA ASN A 110 -16.34 -10.02 30.73
C ASN A 110 -17.58 -9.14 30.62
N HIS A 111 -17.44 -8.01 29.92
CA HIS A 111 -18.50 -7.03 29.71
C HIS A 111 -19.73 -7.63 28.98
N CYS A 112 -19.52 -8.59 28.07
CA CYS A 112 -20.64 -9.24 27.37
C CYS A 112 -21.50 -10.05 28.35
N GLU A 113 -20.88 -10.82 29.26
CA GLU A 113 -21.60 -11.65 30.22
C GLU A 113 -22.48 -10.83 31.18
N VAL A 114 -22.01 -9.65 31.63
CA VAL A 114 -22.85 -8.72 32.44
C VAL A 114 -24.11 -8.32 31.68
N HIS A 115 -23.95 -7.90 30.43
CA HIS A 115 -25.07 -7.41 29.64
C HIS A 115 -26.01 -8.54 29.22
N ARG A 116 -25.47 -9.73 28.96
CA ARG A 116 -26.24 -10.95 28.70
C ARG A 116 -27.07 -11.33 29.93
N ALA A 117 -26.47 -11.34 31.11
CA ALA A 117 -27.17 -11.62 32.36
C ALA A 117 -28.25 -10.57 32.66
N ALA A 118 -27.97 -9.28 32.43
CA ALA A 118 -28.95 -8.20 32.54
C ALA A 118 -30.17 -8.44 31.62
N CYS A 119 -29.91 -8.90 30.40
CA CYS A 119 -30.94 -9.26 29.46
C CYS A 119 -31.78 -10.45 29.93
N LEU A 120 -31.13 -11.55 30.31
CA LEU A 120 -31.78 -12.80 30.74
C LEU A 120 -32.61 -12.61 32.01
N LYS A 121 -32.05 -11.92 33.01
CA LYS A 121 -32.72 -11.61 34.29
C LYS A 121 -33.79 -10.51 34.17
N LYS A 122 -33.89 -9.82 33.01
CA LYS A 122 -34.75 -8.63 32.79
C LYS A 122 -34.54 -7.53 33.85
N GLN A 123 -33.32 -7.39 34.33
CA GLN A 123 -32.92 -6.43 35.36
C GLN A 123 -31.78 -5.56 34.83
N LYS A 124 -31.75 -4.29 35.24
CA LYS A 124 -30.67 -3.39 34.84
C LYS A 124 -29.45 -3.66 35.71
N ILE A 125 -28.45 -4.31 35.14
CA ILE A 125 -27.15 -4.55 35.78
C ILE A 125 -26.14 -3.62 35.10
N THR A 126 -25.59 -2.68 35.85
CA THR A 126 -24.55 -1.76 35.39
C THR A 126 -23.21 -2.14 35.97
N ILE A 127 -22.13 -1.97 35.22
CA ILE A 127 -20.78 -2.26 35.72
C ILE A 127 -20.44 -1.22 36.80
N VAL A 128 -20.10 -1.70 38.01
CA VAL A 128 -19.72 -0.86 39.16
C VAL A 128 -18.23 -0.50 39.06
N HIS A 129 -17.38 -1.48 38.77
CA HIS A 129 -15.96 -1.29 38.47
C HIS A 129 -15.42 -2.47 37.63
N ASN A 130 -14.24 -2.27 37.03
CA ASN A 130 -13.60 -3.22 36.09
C ASN A 130 -12.70 -4.25 36.79
N GLU A 131 -13.10 -4.72 37.98
CA GLU A 131 -12.39 -5.68 38.82
C GLU A 131 -13.39 -6.63 39.51
N ASP A 132 -12.92 -7.57 40.34
CA ASP A 132 -13.75 -8.61 40.99
C ASP A 132 -14.76 -8.04 42.00
N CYS A 133 -15.99 -8.57 42.04
CA CYS A 133 -17.01 -8.10 42.99
C CYS A 133 -16.67 -8.46 44.44
N PHE A 134 -16.41 -7.45 45.27
CA PHE A 134 -16.39 -7.59 46.73
C PHE A 134 -17.63 -6.94 47.34
N PHE A 135 -18.45 -7.73 48.04
CA PHE A 135 -19.69 -7.27 48.67
C PHE A 135 -19.44 -6.39 49.91
N LYS A 136 -20.30 -5.39 50.13
CA LYS A 136 -20.41 -4.67 51.42
C LYS A 136 -21.06 -5.60 52.46
N GLY A 137 -20.24 -6.14 53.36
CA GLY A 137 -20.70 -6.98 54.47
C GLY A 137 -19.68 -8.02 54.92
N ASP A 138 -18.65 -8.27 54.10
CA ASP A 138 -17.55 -9.17 54.45
C ASP A 138 -16.43 -8.44 55.19
N ASN A 139 -15.80 -9.14 56.12
CA ASN A 139 -14.65 -8.65 56.88
C ASN A 139 -13.46 -8.38 55.91
N CYS A 140 -13.23 -9.26 54.94
CA CYS A 140 -12.13 -9.17 53.99
C CYS A 140 -12.44 -8.27 52.78
N LYS A 141 -11.69 -7.17 52.59
CA LYS A 141 -11.82 -6.29 51.40
C LYS A 141 -10.95 -6.76 50.23
N ALA A 142 -11.31 -6.40 49.00
CA ALA A 142 -10.55 -6.72 47.78
C ALA A 142 -9.04 -6.39 47.89
N THR A 143 -8.71 -5.19 48.36
CA THR A 143 -7.31 -4.76 48.53
C THR A 143 -6.55 -5.55 49.59
N GLU A 144 -7.24 -6.02 50.62
CA GLU A 144 -6.66 -6.85 51.69
C GLU A 144 -6.53 -8.30 51.23
N TYR A 145 -7.48 -8.77 50.42
CA TYR A 145 -7.43 -10.09 49.78
C TYR A 145 -6.28 -10.20 48.79
N SER A 146 -6.09 -9.19 47.92
CA SER A 146 -4.93 -9.13 47.03
C SER A 146 -3.62 -9.08 47.81
N LYS A 147 -3.55 -8.33 48.93
CA LYS A 147 -2.37 -8.32 49.82
C LYS A 147 -2.10 -9.68 50.44
N MET A 148 -3.14 -10.40 50.88
CA MET A 148 -3.01 -11.76 51.41
C MET A 148 -2.45 -12.69 50.33
N LYS A 149 -2.99 -12.66 49.10
CA LYS A 149 -2.49 -13.46 47.97
C LYS A 149 -1.02 -13.17 47.65
N ILE A 150 -0.61 -11.90 47.67
CA ILE A 150 0.79 -11.48 47.47
C ILE A 150 1.68 -12.00 48.61
N MET A 151 1.24 -11.86 49.86
CA MET A 151 1.99 -12.34 51.03
C MET A 151 2.19 -13.86 51.00
N LEU A 152 1.19 -14.63 50.56
CA LEU A 152 1.30 -16.08 50.42
C LEU A 152 2.33 -16.48 49.36
N LEU A 153 2.35 -15.78 48.22
CA LEU A 153 3.38 -15.98 47.19
C LEU A 153 4.79 -15.63 47.70
N ASP A 154 4.93 -14.53 48.45
CA ASP A 154 6.22 -14.10 49.01
C ASP A 154 6.76 -15.07 50.06
N LEU A 155 5.90 -15.61 50.93
CA LEU A 155 6.28 -16.62 51.92
C LEU A 155 6.80 -17.90 51.25
N GLN A 156 6.18 -18.33 50.15
CA GLN A 156 6.66 -19.49 49.39
C GLN A 156 7.95 -19.17 48.65
N ASN A 157 8.10 -17.96 48.11
CA ASN A 157 9.34 -17.52 47.47
C ASN A 157 10.53 -17.52 48.44
N GLN A 158 10.33 -17.11 49.70
CA GLN A 158 11.36 -17.16 50.73
C GLN A 158 11.80 -18.60 51.05
N ARG A 159 10.88 -19.58 51.04
CA ARG A 159 11.19 -21.01 51.23
C ARG A 159 11.94 -21.61 50.06
N TYR A 160 11.54 -21.21 48.84
CA TYR A 160 12.21 -21.66 47.62
C TYR A 160 13.67 -21.20 47.58
N ILE A 161 13.94 -19.92 47.90
CA ILE A 161 15.30 -19.35 47.96
C ILE A 161 16.17 -20.04 49.04
N THR A 162 15.57 -20.59 50.10
CA THR A 162 16.34 -21.32 51.14
C THR A 162 16.70 -22.75 50.74
N GLN A 163 16.13 -23.30 49.67
CA GLN A 163 16.33 -24.70 49.25
C GLN A 163 17.24 -24.89 48.03
N GLU A 164 17.43 -23.88 47.16
CA GLU A 164 18.31 -23.97 45.98
C GLU A 164 19.28 -22.77 45.87
N ASN A 165 20.58 -23.05 45.83
CA ASN A 165 21.62 -22.11 45.40
C ASN A 165 21.75 -22.22 43.86
N GLU A 166 21.02 -21.43 43.05
CA GLU A 166 21.50 -20.95 41.73
C GLU A 166 20.54 -20.01 40.95
N ASN A 167 21.18 -19.07 40.25
CA ASN A 167 20.82 -18.26 39.07
C ASN A 167 19.46 -17.51 38.96
N PRO A 168 19.46 -16.16 38.96
CA PRO A 168 18.25 -15.31 38.86
C PRO A 168 17.78 -15.02 37.43
N ASN A 169 18.04 -15.89 36.44
CA ASN A 169 17.76 -15.63 35.01
C ASN A 169 16.58 -16.45 34.44
N GLY A 170 15.61 -16.84 35.28
CA GLY A 170 14.35 -17.45 34.83
C GLY A 170 13.24 -16.40 34.62
N ASP A 171 12.42 -16.57 33.59
CA ASP A 171 11.23 -15.76 33.31
C ASP A 171 10.27 -15.72 34.53
N ASP A 172 9.83 -14.53 34.95
CA ASP A 172 9.10 -14.28 36.21
C ASP A 172 7.80 -15.10 36.31
N LEU A 173 7.18 -15.37 35.15
CA LEU A 173 6.00 -16.21 35.01
C LEU A 173 6.26 -17.69 35.38
N SER A 174 7.39 -18.24 34.93
CA SER A 174 7.76 -19.64 35.22
C SER A 174 8.02 -19.84 36.70
N ARG A 175 8.61 -18.82 37.35
CA ARG A 175 8.81 -18.76 38.80
C ARG A 175 7.48 -18.66 39.53
N LYS A 176 6.58 -17.77 39.11
CA LYS A 176 5.25 -17.63 39.73
C LYS A 176 4.42 -18.92 39.64
N LYS A 177 4.44 -19.60 38.49
CA LYS A 177 3.80 -20.92 38.34
C LYS A 177 4.41 -21.96 39.29
N LEU A 178 5.72 -22.06 39.37
CA LEU A 178 6.40 -22.99 40.27
C LEU A 178 6.04 -22.74 41.74
N LEU A 179 6.01 -21.47 42.16
CA LEU A 179 5.61 -21.09 43.51
C LEU A 179 4.16 -21.47 43.80
N VAL A 180 3.26 -21.28 42.84
CA VAL A 180 1.85 -21.67 42.99
C VAL A 180 1.69 -23.19 42.99
N ASP A 181 2.45 -23.94 42.18
CA ASP A 181 2.46 -25.41 42.17
C ASP A 181 2.94 -25.97 43.51
N GLN A 182 4.00 -25.40 44.07
CA GLN A 182 4.52 -25.77 45.39
C GLN A 182 3.52 -25.42 46.49
N MET A 183 2.90 -24.24 46.40
CA MET A 183 1.88 -23.81 47.36
C MET A 183 0.63 -24.70 47.31
N PHE A 184 0.19 -25.09 46.10
CA PHE A 184 -0.93 -26.02 45.93
C PHE A 184 -0.63 -27.37 46.56
N LYS A 185 0.53 -27.96 46.24
CA LYS A 185 0.99 -29.23 46.85
C LYS A 185 1.18 -29.14 48.36
N TYR A 186 1.51 -27.95 48.87
CA TYR A 186 1.66 -27.73 50.30
C TYR A 186 0.31 -27.65 51.01
N PHE A 187 -0.71 -27.08 50.36
CA PHE A 187 -2.06 -27.02 50.89
C PHE A 187 -2.86 -28.32 50.67
N ASP A 188 -2.59 -29.09 49.61
CA ASP A 188 -3.15 -30.42 49.34
C ASP A 188 -2.41 -31.49 50.18
N ALA A 189 -2.75 -31.56 51.46
CA ALA A 189 -2.04 -32.35 52.45
C ALA A 189 -2.27 -33.86 52.27
N ASP A 190 -3.42 -34.25 51.70
CA ASP A 190 -3.75 -35.65 51.43
C ASP A 190 -3.41 -36.09 49.99
N SER A 191 -2.92 -35.18 49.14
CA SER A 191 -2.51 -35.42 47.75
C SER A 191 -3.64 -35.92 46.86
N ASN A 192 -4.88 -35.51 47.14
CA ASN A 192 -6.05 -35.86 46.35
C ASN A 192 -6.26 -34.94 45.12
N GLY A 193 -5.47 -33.86 44.99
CA GLY A 193 -5.53 -32.91 43.89
C GLY A 193 -6.58 -31.80 44.06
N LEU A 194 -7.15 -31.64 45.25
CA LEU A 194 -8.15 -30.65 45.63
C LEU A 194 -7.76 -30.05 46.99
N VAL A 195 -7.90 -28.74 47.16
CA VAL A 195 -7.63 -28.08 48.45
C VAL A 195 -8.94 -27.75 49.15
N ASP A 196 -9.14 -28.27 50.36
CA ASP A 196 -10.33 -28.02 51.18
C ASP A 196 -10.07 -27.12 52.41
N ILE A 197 -11.16 -26.71 53.07
CA ILE A 197 -11.12 -25.85 54.27
C ILE A 197 -10.38 -26.52 55.45
N ASN A 198 -10.48 -27.83 55.60
CA ASN A 198 -9.83 -28.57 56.68
C ASN A 198 -8.31 -28.60 56.49
N GLU A 199 -7.84 -28.75 55.27
CA GLU A 199 -6.41 -28.75 54.93
C GLU A 199 -5.79 -27.38 55.15
N LEU A 200 -6.46 -26.31 54.70
CA LEU A 200 -6.06 -24.94 55.00
C LEU A 200 -5.99 -24.67 56.51
N THR A 201 -6.89 -25.27 57.30
CA THR A 201 -6.88 -25.18 58.77
C THR A 201 -5.65 -25.82 59.40
N GLN A 202 -5.13 -26.91 58.81
CA GLN A 202 -3.95 -27.61 59.32
C GLN A 202 -2.69 -26.77 59.13
N VAL A 203 -2.59 -26.07 58.00
CA VAL A 203 -1.47 -25.19 57.65
C VAL A 203 -1.42 -23.96 58.57
N ILE A 204 -2.56 -23.33 58.86
CA ILE A 204 -2.66 -22.18 59.79
C ILE A 204 -2.11 -22.52 61.18
N LYS A 205 -2.30 -23.77 61.64
CA LYS A 205 -1.87 -24.23 62.96
C LYS A 205 -0.37 -24.46 63.08
N GLN A 206 0.35 -24.64 61.97
CA GLN A 206 1.79 -24.96 61.99
C GLN A 206 2.71 -23.73 62.03
N GLU A 207 2.24 -22.54 61.63
CA GLU A 207 3.16 -21.43 61.30
C GLU A 207 2.91 -20.08 61.98
N GLU A 208 1.98 -19.98 62.93
CA GLU A 208 1.63 -18.69 63.55
C GLU A 208 1.34 -17.55 62.55
N LEU A 209 0.91 -17.87 61.31
CA LEU A 209 0.61 -16.88 60.25
C LEU A 209 -0.52 -15.89 60.60
N GLY A 210 -1.15 -16.05 61.78
CA GLY A 210 -2.32 -15.30 62.23
C GLY A 210 -2.05 -14.02 63.02
N LYS A 211 -0.84 -13.44 63.01
CA LYS A 211 -0.56 -12.20 63.78
C LYS A 211 -0.56 -10.89 62.95
N ASP A 212 -0.40 -10.95 61.63
CA ASP A 212 -0.31 -9.74 60.77
C ASP A 212 -1.26 -9.74 59.56
N LEU A 213 -2.15 -10.72 59.43
CA LEU A 213 -3.17 -10.70 58.38
C LEU A 213 -4.33 -9.79 58.85
N SER A 214 -4.64 -8.80 58.01
CA SER A 214 -5.87 -7.99 58.06
C SER A 214 -7.13 -8.87 58.09
N ASP A 215 -8.33 -8.29 58.04
CA ASP A 215 -9.64 -8.95 58.16
C ASP A 215 -9.94 -10.12 57.16
N CYS A 216 -8.96 -10.58 56.37
CA CYS A 216 -8.95 -11.72 55.46
C CYS A 216 -8.25 -12.96 56.04
N THR A 217 -8.85 -14.13 55.83
CA THR A 217 -8.36 -15.44 56.26
C THR A 217 -8.08 -16.36 55.06
N LEU A 218 -7.30 -17.43 55.23
CA LEU A 218 -7.10 -18.40 54.14
C LEU A 218 -8.40 -19.05 53.67
N TYR A 219 -9.44 -19.09 54.49
CA TYR A 219 -10.77 -19.58 54.09
C TYR A 219 -11.39 -18.75 52.97
N ASP A 220 -10.98 -17.48 52.85
CA ASP A 220 -11.44 -16.60 51.78
C ASP A 220 -10.96 -17.07 50.39
N LEU A 221 -9.91 -17.91 50.29
CA LEU A 221 -9.52 -18.58 49.03
C LEU A 221 -10.62 -19.50 48.50
N VAL A 222 -11.11 -20.43 49.32
CA VAL A 222 -12.20 -21.33 48.91
C VAL A 222 -13.50 -20.54 48.72
N LYS A 223 -13.70 -19.46 49.48
CA LYS A 223 -14.90 -18.63 49.38
C LYS A 223 -14.99 -17.84 48.07
N TYR A 224 -13.87 -17.27 47.60
CA TYR A 224 -13.86 -16.36 46.45
C TYR A 224 -13.37 -16.99 45.14
N ASP A 225 -12.58 -18.06 45.19
CA ASP A 225 -11.95 -18.65 43.99
C ASP A 225 -12.50 -20.04 43.61
N ASP A 226 -13.46 -20.60 44.36
CA ASP A 226 -14.22 -21.80 44.00
C ASP A 226 -15.29 -21.45 42.94
N LEU A 227 -14.98 -21.75 41.67
CA LEU A 227 -15.79 -21.32 40.52
C LEU A 227 -16.92 -22.29 40.21
N ASN A 228 -16.71 -23.58 40.49
CA ASN A 228 -17.72 -24.61 40.25
C ASN A 228 -18.64 -24.82 41.48
N SER A 229 -18.36 -24.13 42.59
CA SER A 229 -19.08 -24.20 43.87
C SER A 229 -19.10 -25.58 44.51
N ASP A 230 -18.06 -26.39 44.27
CA ASP A 230 -17.91 -27.73 44.83
C ASP A 230 -17.29 -27.75 46.25
N LYS A 231 -16.93 -26.56 46.77
CA LYS A 231 -16.30 -26.30 48.07
C LYS A 231 -14.84 -26.74 48.19
N HIS A 232 -14.21 -27.06 47.07
CA HIS A 232 -12.80 -27.40 46.98
C HIS A 232 -12.16 -26.46 45.95
N LEU A 233 -10.84 -26.30 46.05
CA LEU A 233 -10.08 -25.62 45.00
C LEU A 233 -9.29 -26.64 44.21
N ALA A 234 -9.69 -26.87 42.96
CA ALA A 234 -8.86 -27.60 42.02
C ALA A 234 -7.63 -26.76 41.62
N LEU A 235 -6.60 -27.41 41.09
CA LEU A 235 -5.37 -26.73 40.63
C LEU A 235 -5.68 -25.59 39.62
N GLU A 236 -6.68 -25.76 38.76
CA GLU A 236 -7.08 -24.72 37.79
C GLU A 236 -7.71 -23.48 38.46
N GLU A 237 -8.55 -23.68 39.48
CA GLU A 237 -9.15 -22.60 40.28
C GLU A 237 -8.09 -21.89 41.11
N PHE A 238 -7.14 -22.65 41.63
CA PHE A 238 -5.98 -22.13 42.34
C PHE A 238 -5.07 -21.30 41.43
N TYR A 239 -4.81 -21.75 40.20
CA TYR A 239 -4.09 -20.93 39.21
C TYR A 239 -4.83 -19.64 38.89
N ARG A 240 -6.15 -19.66 38.77
CA ARG A 240 -6.94 -18.44 38.56
C ARG A 240 -6.84 -17.50 39.76
N ALA A 241 -6.93 -18.03 40.98
CA ALA A 241 -6.81 -17.28 42.22
C ALA A 241 -5.52 -16.45 42.29
N PHE A 242 -4.41 -17.04 41.86
CA PHE A 242 -3.09 -16.41 41.86
C PHE A 242 -2.70 -15.82 40.50
N GLN A 243 -3.62 -15.73 39.53
CA GLN A 243 -3.40 -15.20 38.19
C GLN A 243 -2.18 -15.85 37.50
N VAL A 244 -2.12 -17.18 37.54
CA VAL A 244 -1.19 -18.00 36.76
C VAL A 244 -1.83 -18.28 35.41
N ILE A 245 -1.35 -17.59 34.38
CA ILE A 245 -1.89 -17.73 33.03
C ILE A 245 -1.17 -18.88 32.34
N GLN A 246 -1.95 -19.87 31.89
CA GLN A 246 -1.46 -20.98 31.08
C GLN A 246 -1.92 -20.79 29.64
N LEU A 247 -0.96 -20.44 28.79
CA LEU A 247 -1.18 -20.32 27.36
C LEU A 247 -0.70 -21.57 26.65
N SER A 248 -1.44 -21.96 25.63
CA SER A 248 -1.09 -23.06 24.73
C SER A 248 -1.21 -22.56 23.29
N LEU A 249 -0.25 -22.97 22.48
CA LEU A 249 -0.24 -22.78 21.04
C LEU A 249 0.28 -24.08 20.43
N PRO A 250 -0.56 -24.85 19.72
CA PRO A 250 -0.12 -26.04 19.03
C PRO A 250 1.02 -25.74 18.05
N GLU A 251 2.01 -26.64 17.95
CA GLU A 251 3.19 -26.45 17.08
C GLU A 251 2.79 -26.27 15.60
N ASP A 252 1.78 -27.00 15.14
CA ASP A 252 1.22 -26.90 13.79
C ASP A 252 0.48 -25.58 13.54
N GLN A 253 0.15 -24.84 14.60
CA GLN A 253 -0.52 -23.54 14.53
C GLN A 253 0.43 -22.37 14.75
N LYS A 254 1.72 -22.58 15.05
CA LYS A 254 2.70 -21.48 15.15
C LYS A 254 2.85 -20.70 13.84
N LEU A 255 2.60 -21.35 12.71
CA LEU A 255 2.55 -20.73 11.40
C LEU A 255 1.15 -20.93 10.81
N SER A 256 0.52 -19.83 10.38
CA SER A 256 -0.75 -19.87 9.64
C SER A 256 -0.62 -19.10 8.35
N VAL A 257 -1.36 -19.51 7.32
CA VAL A 257 -1.41 -18.83 6.02
C VAL A 257 -2.87 -18.48 5.73
N THR A 258 -3.12 -17.21 5.46
CA THR A 258 -4.45 -16.74 5.04
C THR A 258 -4.30 -16.04 3.70
N ALA A 259 -5.11 -16.43 2.72
CA ALA A 259 -5.18 -15.78 1.42
C ALA A 259 -6.52 -15.04 1.27
N ALA A 260 -6.49 -13.84 0.71
CA ALA A 260 -7.69 -13.08 0.38
C ALA A 260 -7.55 -12.41 -0.99
N THR A 261 -8.66 -12.24 -1.71
CA THR A 261 -8.64 -11.52 -2.98
C THR A 261 -8.70 -10.01 -2.72
N VAL A 262 -7.99 -9.22 -3.53
CA VAL A 262 -8.03 -7.75 -3.46
C VAL A 262 -9.46 -7.21 -3.43
N GLY A 263 -9.71 -6.20 -2.61
CA GLY A 263 -11.01 -5.57 -2.41
C GLY A 263 -11.95 -6.31 -1.45
N GLN A 264 -11.68 -7.57 -1.10
CA GLN A 264 -12.43 -8.30 -0.07
C GLN A 264 -11.98 -7.89 1.35
N SER A 265 -12.70 -8.35 2.37
CA SER A 265 -12.26 -8.25 3.76
C SER A 265 -11.52 -9.53 4.17
N ALA A 266 -10.57 -9.43 5.11
CA ALA A 266 -9.85 -10.57 5.67
C ALA A 266 -9.84 -10.53 7.19
N VAL A 267 -9.73 -11.71 7.81
CA VAL A 267 -9.64 -11.87 9.27
C VAL A 267 -8.45 -12.77 9.58
N LEU A 268 -7.50 -12.26 10.36
CA LEU A 268 -6.39 -13.04 10.89
C LEU A 268 -6.72 -13.40 12.34
N SER A 269 -6.91 -14.69 12.63
CA SER A 269 -7.28 -15.17 13.96
C SER A 269 -6.10 -15.75 14.70
N CYS A 270 -5.88 -15.30 15.94
CA CYS A 270 -4.80 -15.81 16.78
C CYS A 270 -5.21 -17.12 17.46
N ALA A 271 -4.41 -18.16 17.30
CA ALA A 271 -4.69 -19.51 17.78
C ALA A 271 -4.24 -19.76 19.24
N ILE A 272 -3.68 -18.75 19.91
CA ILE A 272 -3.26 -18.83 21.31
C ILE A 272 -4.49 -19.03 22.20
N GLN A 273 -4.50 -20.12 22.96
CA GLN A 273 -5.57 -20.52 23.86
C GLN A 273 -5.10 -20.49 25.30
N GLY A 274 -6.01 -20.23 26.24
CA GLY A 274 -5.71 -20.28 27.66
C GLY A 274 -6.87 -19.77 28.51
N ALA A 275 -7.06 -20.37 29.69
CA ALA A 275 -7.91 -19.77 30.70
C ALA A 275 -7.27 -18.45 31.16
N LEU A 276 -8.07 -17.40 31.33
CA LEU A 276 -7.60 -16.05 31.67
C LEU A 276 -6.64 -15.41 30.64
N ARG A 277 -6.69 -15.83 29.36
CA ARG A 277 -5.80 -15.31 28.31
C ARG A 277 -5.83 -13.76 28.23
N PRO A 278 -4.67 -13.07 28.32
CA PRO A 278 -4.56 -11.63 28.11
C PRO A 278 -4.98 -11.20 26.69
N PRO A 279 -5.24 -9.90 26.43
CA PRO A 279 -5.53 -9.39 25.09
C PRO A 279 -4.46 -9.79 24.05
N ILE A 280 -4.88 -10.03 22.81
CA ILE A 280 -3.93 -10.30 21.71
C ILE A 280 -3.33 -8.98 21.23
N ILE A 281 -2.01 -8.96 21.13
CA ILE A 281 -1.23 -7.92 20.49
C ILE A 281 -0.80 -8.42 19.12
N TRP A 282 -1.11 -7.64 18.08
CA TRP A 282 -0.67 -7.85 16.72
C TRP A 282 0.50 -6.96 16.40
N LYS A 283 1.47 -7.54 15.69
CA LYS A 283 2.72 -6.92 15.33
C LYS A 283 3.02 -7.17 13.85
N ARG A 284 3.49 -6.16 13.13
CA ARG A 284 4.00 -6.26 11.76
C ARG A 284 5.31 -5.49 11.69
N ASN A 285 6.36 -6.09 11.13
CA ASN A 285 7.67 -5.43 10.96
C ASN A 285 8.19 -4.73 12.22
N ASN A 286 8.03 -5.38 13.36
CA ASN A 286 8.34 -4.86 14.69
C ASN A 286 7.44 -3.78 15.30
N ILE A 287 6.38 -3.38 14.61
CA ILE A 287 5.44 -2.35 15.06
C ILE A 287 4.15 -2.99 15.57
N ILE A 288 3.72 -2.57 16.75
CA ILE A 288 2.45 -2.98 17.35
C ILE A 288 1.30 -2.26 16.64
N LEU A 289 0.38 -3.02 16.06
CA LEU A 289 -0.73 -2.50 15.27
C LEU A 289 -1.88 -2.01 16.14
N ASN A 290 -2.14 -2.63 17.29
CA ASN A 290 -3.27 -2.33 18.17
C ASN A 290 -3.32 -0.88 18.67
N ASN A 291 -2.20 -0.17 18.66
CA ASN A 291 -2.06 1.20 19.14
C ASN A 291 -2.07 2.24 18.00
N LEU A 292 -2.21 1.78 16.76
CA LEU A 292 -2.24 2.63 15.58
C LEU A 292 -3.69 2.81 15.10
N ASP A 293 -3.99 4.02 14.65
CA ASP A 293 -5.24 4.32 13.94
C ASP A 293 -4.96 4.09 12.44
N LEU A 294 -5.31 2.90 11.95
CA LEU A 294 -5.03 2.44 10.59
C LEU A 294 -6.34 2.25 9.85
N GLU A 295 -6.63 3.09 8.87
CA GLU A 295 -7.94 3.15 8.20
C GLU A 295 -8.56 1.79 7.84
N ASP A 296 -7.77 0.91 7.22
CA ASP A 296 -8.21 -0.42 6.79
C ASP A 296 -8.11 -1.50 7.87
N ILE A 297 -7.36 -1.26 8.96
CA ILE A 297 -7.04 -2.20 10.05
C ILE A 297 -7.43 -1.58 11.40
N ASN A 298 -8.73 -1.43 11.65
CA ASN A 298 -9.26 -0.70 12.81
C ASN A 298 -10.12 -1.54 13.77
N ASP A 299 -10.41 -2.80 13.43
CA ASP A 299 -11.19 -3.69 14.31
C ASP A 299 -10.29 -4.84 14.78
N PHE A 300 -10.01 -4.86 16.08
CA PHE A 300 -9.35 -5.96 16.77
C PHE A 300 -10.46 -6.63 17.57
N GLY A 301 -11.25 -7.47 16.89
CA GLY A 301 -12.53 -7.96 17.38
C GLY A 301 -12.44 -8.59 18.79
N ASP A 302 -13.59 -8.82 19.43
CA ASP A 302 -13.64 -9.26 20.84
C ASP A 302 -12.84 -10.56 21.14
N ASP A 303 -12.50 -11.36 20.11
CA ASP A 303 -11.64 -12.56 20.21
C ASP A 303 -10.14 -12.29 20.05
N GLY A 304 -9.74 -11.05 19.77
CA GLY A 304 -8.37 -10.65 19.47
C GLY A 304 -7.94 -10.92 18.02
N SER A 305 -8.86 -11.20 17.10
CA SER A 305 -8.53 -11.30 15.67
C SER A 305 -8.31 -9.93 15.05
N LEU A 306 -7.42 -9.85 14.06
CA LEU A 306 -7.15 -8.64 13.28
C LEU A 306 -8.01 -8.63 12.02
N TYR A 307 -8.81 -7.58 11.84
CA TYR A 307 -9.69 -7.43 10.69
C TYR A 307 -9.13 -6.40 9.71
N ILE A 308 -9.07 -6.79 8.44
CA ILE A 308 -8.71 -5.91 7.33
C ILE A 308 -9.99 -5.70 6.52
N THR A 309 -10.53 -4.48 6.54
CA THR A 309 -11.85 -4.20 5.95
C THR A 309 -11.82 -4.21 4.43
N LYS A 310 -10.75 -3.68 3.84
CA LYS A 310 -10.51 -3.67 2.39
C LYS A 310 -9.07 -4.10 2.10
N VAL A 311 -8.92 -5.31 1.59
CA VAL A 311 -7.62 -5.89 1.27
C VAL A 311 -7.03 -5.23 0.02
N THR A 312 -5.76 -4.86 0.11
CA THR A 312 -4.92 -4.33 -0.97
C THR A 312 -3.58 -5.07 -0.92
N THR A 313 -2.80 -5.02 -1.99
CA THR A 313 -1.50 -5.70 -2.06
C THR A 313 -0.51 -5.21 -1.00
N THR A 314 -0.66 -3.98 -0.49
CA THR A 314 0.18 -3.44 0.61
C THR A 314 0.01 -4.19 1.93
N HIS A 315 -1.14 -4.83 2.14
CA HIS A 315 -1.36 -5.63 3.35
C HIS A 315 -0.60 -6.95 3.34
N MET A 316 -0.08 -7.40 2.21
CA MET A 316 0.71 -8.63 2.11
C MET A 316 1.88 -8.64 3.09
N GLY A 317 2.19 -9.81 3.65
CA GLY A 317 3.38 -10.03 4.49
C GLY A 317 3.07 -10.74 5.79
N ASN A 318 4.04 -10.70 6.70
CA ASN A 318 4.00 -11.46 7.95
C ASN A 318 3.45 -10.60 9.10
N TYR A 319 2.44 -11.14 9.78
CA TYR A 319 1.84 -10.60 11.00
C TYR A 319 2.11 -11.56 12.14
N THR A 320 2.50 -11.05 13.30
CA THR A 320 2.72 -11.86 14.49
C THR A 320 1.71 -11.49 15.55
N CYS A 321 1.03 -12.49 16.12
CA CYS A 321 0.16 -12.29 17.26
C CYS A 321 0.74 -12.96 18.51
N TYR A 322 0.62 -12.30 19.65
CA TYR A 322 1.00 -12.83 20.96
C TYR A 322 0.03 -12.29 22.03
N ALA A 323 -0.02 -12.92 23.19
CA ALA A 323 -0.80 -12.40 24.31
C ALA A 323 0.03 -11.36 25.08
N ASP A 324 -0.59 -10.24 25.48
CA ASP A 324 0.09 -9.15 26.20
C ASP A 324 0.83 -9.65 27.45
N GLY A 325 2.14 -9.40 27.52
CA GLY A 325 3.05 -9.92 28.56
C GLY A 325 3.60 -11.34 28.34
N TYR A 326 3.26 -12.01 27.23
CA TYR A 326 3.64 -13.40 26.91
C TYR A 326 4.19 -13.53 25.48
N GLU A 327 5.17 -12.68 25.15
CA GLU A 327 5.76 -12.53 23.81
C GLU A 327 6.46 -13.81 23.31
N GLN A 328 6.90 -14.68 24.23
CA GLN A 328 7.52 -15.96 23.94
C GLN A 328 6.55 -16.98 23.32
N VAL A 329 5.24 -16.83 23.54
CA VAL A 329 4.21 -17.63 22.89
C VAL A 329 3.57 -16.80 21.80
N TYR A 330 4.05 -16.97 20.58
CA TYR A 330 3.59 -16.20 19.43
C TYR A 330 3.25 -17.10 18.25
N GLN A 331 2.29 -16.64 17.44
CA GLN A 331 1.94 -17.23 16.16
C GLN A 331 2.26 -16.22 15.05
N THR A 332 2.87 -16.71 13.96
CA THR A 332 3.10 -15.94 12.74
C THR A 332 2.05 -16.30 11.70
N HIS A 333 1.37 -15.28 11.18
CA HIS A 333 0.41 -15.31 10.09
C HIS A 333 1.06 -14.76 8.82
N ILE A 334 1.15 -15.58 7.78
CA ILE A 334 1.53 -15.16 6.43
C ILE A 334 0.24 -14.74 5.72
N PHE A 335 0.10 -13.45 5.46
CA PHE A 335 -1.05 -12.93 4.73
C PHE A 335 -0.71 -12.77 3.23
N GLN A 336 -1.44 -13.50 2.39
CA GLN A 336 -1.31 -13.50 0.95
C GLN A 336 -2.49 -12.76 0.33
N VAL A 337 -2.19 -11.96 -0.69
CA VAL A 337 -3.19 -11.19 -1.42
C VAL A 337 -3.20 -11.65 -2.85
N ASN A 338 -4.32 -12.22 -3.27
CA ASN A 338 -4.51 -12.67 -4.64
C ASN A 338 -5.18 -11.57 -5.45
N VAL A 339 -4.70 -11.35 -6.66
CA VAL A 339 -5.19 -10.33 -7.58
C VAL A 339 -5.61 -11.04 -8.87
N PRO A 340 -6.88 -10.93 -9.30
CA PRO A 340 -7.32 -11.55 -10.54
C PRO A 340 -6.54 -10.99 -11.73
N PRO A 341 -6.43 -11.75 -12.83
CA PRO A 341 -5.67 -11.31 -13.99
C PRO A 341 -6.28 -10.05 -14.61
N VAL A 342 -5.44 -9.17 -15.15
CA VAL A 342 -5.84 -8.04 -16.00
C VAL A 342 -5.06 -8.15 -17.31
N ILE A 343 -5.78 -8.24 -18.43
CA ILE A 343 -5.20 -8.44 -19.76
C ILE A 343 -5.17 -7.15 -20.57
N ARG A 344 -4.12 -7.03 -21.38
CA ARG A 344 -4.09 -6.19 -22.57
C ARG A 344 -3.62 -7.00 -23.76
N VAL A 345 -4.18 -6.71 -24.93
CA VAL A 345 -3.71 -7.26 -26.21
C VAL A 345 -3.25 -6.15 -27.15
N TYR A 346 -2.28 -6.49 -28.00
CA TYR A 346 -1.82 -5.57 -29.03
C TYR A 346 -1.42 -6.31 -30.32
N PRO A 347 -1.80 -5.81 -31.50
CA PRO A 347 -2.75 -4.71 -31.70
C PRO A 347 -4.18 -5.18 -31.39
N GLU A 348 -5.09 -4.28 -31.02
CA GLU A 348 -6.53 -4.63 -30.86
C GLU A 348 -7.13 -5.11 -32.19
N SER A 349 -6.70 -4.49 -33.30
CA SER A 349 -7.11 -4.85 -34.65
C SER A 349 -5.96 -4.63 -35.63
N GLN A 350 -5.73 -5.58 -36.53
CA GLN A 350 -4.79 -5.41 -37.63
C GLN A 350 -5.31 -5.97 -38.94
N ALA A 351 -5.01 -5.27 -40.03
CA ALA A 351 -5.21 -5.74 -41.39
C ALA A 351 -3.86 -6.14 -42.03
N ARG A 352 -3.78 -7.34 -42.59
CA ARG A 352 -2.57 -7.87 -43.25
C ARG A 352 -2.88 -8.44 -44.62
N GLU A 353 -1.91 -8.31 -45.53
CA GLU A 353 -2.02 -8.93 -46.85
C GLU A 353 -1.70 -10.42 -46.78
N PRO A 354 -2.30 -11.26 -47.64
CA PRO A 354 -1.88 -12.64 -47.79
C PRO A 354 -0.38 -12.74 -48.08
N GLY A 355 0.31 -13.70 -47.45
CA GLY A 355 1.76 -13.85 -47.61
C GLY A 355 2.60 -13.12 -46.57
N VAL A 356 2.05 -12.09 -45.91
CA VAL A 356 2.77 -11.28 -44.94
C VAL A 356 2.71 -11.93 -43.55
N THR A 357 3.71 -11.69 -42.71
CA THR A 357 3.72 -12.15 -41.32
C THR A 357 2.82 -11.28 -40.44
N ALA A 358 2.12 -11.90 -39.49
CA ALA A 358 1.36 -11.20 -38.45
C ALA A 358 1.82 -11.64 -37.05
N SER A 359 1.73 -10.73 -36.08
CA SER A 359 1.98 -10.99 -34.68
C SER A 359 0.84 -10.37 -33.86
N LEU A 360 0.30 -11.14 -32.92
CA LEU A 360 -0.72 -10.72 -31.97
C LEU A 360 -0.15 -10.99 -30.58
N ARG A 361 -0.10 -9.98 -29.72
CA ARG A 361 0.55 -10.05 -28.41
C ARG A 361 -0.48 -9.90 -27.30
N CYS A 362 -0.21 -10.53 -26.17
CA CYS A 362 -1.00 -10.49 -24.98
C CYS A 362 -0.07 -10.35 -23.77
N HIS A 363 -0.40 -9.41 -22.90
CA HIS A 363 0.26 -9.24 -21.61
C HIS A 363 -0.81 -9.31 -20.52
N ALA A 364 -0.48 -9.99 -19.43
CA ALA A 364 -1.38 -10.13 -18.30
C ALA A 364 -0.61 -9.98 -16.99
N GLU A 365 -1.15 -9.20 -16.07
CA GLU A 365 -0.67 -9.07 -14.70
C GLU A 365 -1.69 -9.66 -13.73
N GLY A 366 -1.23 -10.29 -12.66
CA GLY A 366 -2.06 -10.91 -11.63
C GLY A 366 -1.19 -11.47 -10.53
N ILE A 367 -1.77 -11.72 -9.36
CA ILE A 367 -1.06 -12.35 -8.24
C ILE A 367 -1.86 -13.58 -7.78
N PRO A 368 -1.32 -14.79 -7.86
CA PRO A 368 -0.09 -15.18 -8.56
C PRO A 368 -0.11 -14.86 -10.07
N ASN A 369 1.06 -14.87 -10.71
CA ASN A 369 1.21 -14.62 -12.14
C ASN A 369 0.30 -15.55 -12.96
N PRO A 370 -0.50 -15.01 -13.91
CA PRO A 370 -1.47 -15.81 -14.64
C PRO A 370 -0.84 -16.67 -15.74
N GLU A 371 -1.47 -17.82 -16.00
CA GLU A 371 -1.21 -18.66 -17.16
C GLU A 371 -1.98 -18.14 -18.38
N LEU A 372 -1.32 -18.06 -19.53
CA LEU A 372 -1.89 -17.56 -20.78
C LEU A 372 -2.34 -18.70 -21.70
N GLY A 373 -3.48 -18.50 -22.36
CA GLY A 373 -4.01 -19.35 -23.43
C GLY A 373 -4.59 -18.52 -24.57
N TRP A 374 -4.71 -19.12 -25.76
CA TRP A 374 -5.29 -18.45 -26.92
C TRP A 374 -6.35 -19.28 -27.61
N LEU A 375 -7.43 -18.63 -28.00
CA LEU A 375 -8.49 -19.17 -28.85
C LEU A 375 -8.50 -18.43 -30.18
N LYS A 376 -8.74 -19.17 -31.28
CA LYS A 376 -9.12 -18.58 -32.58
C LYS A 376 -10.58 -18.92 -32.85
N ASN A 377 -11.44 -17.90 -32.93
CA ASN A 377 -12.89 -18.06 -33.12
C ASN A 377 -13.51 -19.06 -32.12
N GLY A 378 -13.07 -19.00 -30.86
CA GLY A 378 -13.54 -19.88 -29.78
C GLY A 378 -12.91 -21.28 -29.72
N ILE A 379 -11.93 -21.59 -30.57
CA ILE A 379 -11.25 -22.89 -30.60
C ILE A 379 -9.80 -22.73 -30.13
N ASP A 380 -9.37 -23.57 -29.19
CA ASP A 380 -7.99 -23.58 -28.69
C ASP A 380 -6.97 -23.65 -29.81
N ILE A 381 -6.02 -22.71 -29.77
CA ILE A 381 -4.85 -22.71 -30.64
C ILE A 381 -3.91 -23.80 -30.15
N THR A 382 -4.07 -25.00 -30.71
CA THR A 382 -3.08 -26.06 -30.55
C THR A 382 -2.04 -25.96 -31.67
N PRO A 383 -0.79 -26.43 -31.46
CA PRO A 383 0.23 -26.49 -32.52
C PRO A 383 -0.19 -27.29 -33.78
N LYS A 384 -1.30 -28.05 -33.69
CA LYS A 384 -1.86 -28.84 -34.77
C LYS A 384 -2.93 -28.09 -35.59
N LEU A 385 -3.42 -26.94 -35.13
CA LEU A 385 -4.51 -26.19 -35.76
C LEU A 385 -4.10 -25.59 -37.12
N SER A 386 -2.84 -25.15 -37.26
CA SER A 386 -2.27 -24.70 -38.53
C SER A 386 -0.75 -24.77 -38.47
N LYS A 387 -0.09 -25.15 -39.57
CA LYS A 387 1.39 -25.21 -39.64
C LYS A 387 2.06 -23.83 -39.64
N GLN A 388 1.32 -22.76 -39.93
CA GLN A 388 1.88 -21.40 -40.04
C GLN A 388 1.73 -20.56 -38.76
N LEU A 389 0.93 -21.04 -37.81
CA LEU A 389 0.64 -20.39 -36.54
C LEU A 389 1.48 -21.04 -35.43
N THR A 390 2.26 -20.23 -34.71
CA THR A 390 3.05 -20.67 -33.57
C THR A 390 2.78 -19.79 -32.35
N LEU A 391 2.82 -20.39 -31.17
CA LEU A 391 2.87 -19.67 -29.90
C LEU A 391 4.34 -19.41 -29.55
N GLN A 392 4.69 -18.16 -29.30
CA GLN A 392 6.03 -17.71 -28.92
C GLN A 392 6.00 -17.13 -27.49
N ALA A 393 7.18 -16.93 -26.90
CA ALA A 393 7.36 -16.30 -25.58
C ALA A 393 6.45 -16.88 -24.47
N ASN A 394 6.43 -18.20 -24.33
CA ASN A 394 5.57 -18.93 -23.39
C ASN A 394 4.06 -18.60 -23.50
N GLY A 395 3.60 -18.28 -24.72
CA GLY A 395 2.18 -18.06 -25.00
C GLY A 395 1.75 -16.59 -24.99
N SER A 396 2.65 -15.63 -24.79
CA SER A 396 2.32 -14.19 -24.87
C SER A 396 2.21 -13.66 -26.30
N GLU A 397 2.69 -14.39 -27.31
CA GLU A 397 2.63 -13.97 -28.71
C GLU A 397 2.12 -15.10 -29.63
N VAL A 398 1.06 -14.82 -30.38
CA VAL A 398 0.64 -15.62 -31.54
C VAL A 398 1.34 -15.09 -32.77
N HIS A 399 2.21 -15.91 -33.36
CA HIS A 399 2.96 -15.58 -34.56
C HIS A 399 2.40 -16.35 -35.77
N ILE A 400 2.11 -15.62 -36.85
CA ILE A 400 1.57 -16.17 -38.10
C ILE A 400 2.57 -15.85 -39.22
N SER A 401 3.38 -16.83 -39.60
CA SER A 401 4.51 -16.63 -40.52
C SER A 401 4.09 -16.26 -41.95
N ASN A 402 2.98 -16.82 -42.44
CA ASN A 402 2.42 -16.61 -43.76
C ASN A 402 0.90 -16.50 -43.66
N VAL A 403 0.38 -15.27 -43.58
CA VAL A 403 -1.04 -14.99 -43.41
C VAL A 403 -1.83 -15.45 -44.63
N ARG A 404 -2.97 -16.12 -44.39
CA ARG A 404 -3.94 -16.54 -45.41
C ARG A 404 -5.32 -16.01 -45.08
N TYR A 405 -6.23 -15.98 -46.06
CA TYR A 405 -7.62 -15.54 -45.82
C TYR A 405 -8.32 -16.31 -44.68
N GLU A 406 -8.01 -17.60 -44.51
CA GLU A 406 -8.50 -18.45 -43.41
C GLU A 406 -7.98 -18.06 -42.02
N ASP A 407 -6.93 -17.24 -41.94
CA ASP A 407 -6.41 -16.67 -40.69
C ASP A 407 -7.24 -15.50 -40.17
N THR A 408 -8.13 -14.95 -41.00
CA THR A 408 -9.09 -13.94 -40.54
C THR A 408 -9.91 -14.47 -39.36
N GLY A 409 -10.02 -13.70 -38.30
CA GLY A 409 -10.80 -14.09 -37.13
C GLY A 409 -10.49 -13.28 -35.88
N ALA A 410 -11.25 -13.60 -34.83
CA ALA A 410 -11.01 -13.11 -33.49
C ALA A 410 -10.06 -14.06 -32.75
N TYR A 411 -8.93 -13.50 -32.29
CA TYR A 411 -7.95 -14.20 -31.48
C TYR A 411 -8.12 -13.74 -30.02
N THR A 412 -8.70 -14.60 -29.19
CA THR A 412 -8.97 -14.31 -27.78
C THR A 412 -7.78 -14.79 -26.95
N CYS A 413 -7.12 -13.89 -26.24
CA CYS A 413 -6.19 -14.26 -25.19
C CYS A 413 -6.96 -14.46 -23.89
N ILE A 414 -6.67 -15.53 -23.16
CA ILE A 414 -7.25 -15.84 -21.86
C ILE A 414 -6.12 -15.92 -20.85
N ALA A 415 -6.25 -15.22 -19.73
CA ALA A 415 -5.31 -15.28 -18.62
C ALA A 415 -6.04 -15.81 -17.38
N LYS A 416 -5.42 -16.76 -16.69
CA LYS A 416 -6.04 -17.41 -15.53
C LYS A 416 -5.05 -17.55 -14.37
N ASN A 417 -5.51 -17.24 -13.17
CA ASN A 417 -4.87 -17.64 -11.92
C ASN A 417 -5.92 -18.17 -10.92
N GLU A 418 -5.53 -18.38 -9.67
CA GLU A 418 -6.44 -18.88 -8.62
C GLU A 418 -7.49 -17.84 -8.17
N ALA A 419 -7.27 -16.54 -8.42
CA ALA A 419 -8.22 -15.48 -8.09
C ALA A 419 -9.27 -15.24 -9.17
N GLY A 420 -8.99 -15.59 -10.42
CA GLY A 420 -9.93 -15.36 -11.51
C GLY A 420 -9.41 -15.65 -12.90
N VAL A 421 -10.20 -15.21 -13.87
CA VAL A 421 -9.93 -15.31 -15.30
C VAL A 421 -10.28 -13.97 -15.93
N ASP A 422 -9.47 -13.53 -16.88
CA ASP A 422 -9.77 -12.40 -17.74
C ASP A 422 -9.56 -12.83 -19.21
N GLU A 423 -10.17 -12.13 -20.14
CA GLU A 423 -10.02 -12.38 -21.58
C GLU A 423 -10.09 -11.09 -22.39
N ASP A 424 -9.29 -11.02 -23.45
CA ASP A 424 -9.29 -9.88 -24.37
C ASP A 424 -9.05 -10.34 -25.81
N ILE A 425 -9.48 -9.56 -26.79
CA ILE A 425 -9.61 -9.99 -28.19
C ILE A 425 -8.77 -9.13 -29.12
N SER A 426 -7.87 -9.77 -29.86
CA SER A 426 -7.15 -9.18 -30.98
C SER A 426 -7.74 -9.66 -32.31
N SER A 427 -8.15 -8.73 -33.18
CA SER A 427 -8.80 -9.04 -34.45
C SER A 427 -7.80 -8.99 -35.62
N LEU A 428 -7.77 -10.05 -36.43
CA LEU A 428 -6.98 -10.11 -37.67
C LEU A 428 -7.89 -10.10 -38.89
N PHE A 429 -7.67 -9.14 -39.80
CA PHE A 429 -8.34 -9.04 -41.09
C PHE A 429 -7.35 -9.29 -42.22
N VAL A 430 -7.72 -10.12 -43.19
CA VAL A 430 -6.88 -10.39 -44.36
C VAL A 430 -7.49 -9.75 -45.60
N GLU A 431 -6.81 -8.76 -46.15
CA GLU A 431 -7.31 -7.94 -47.26
C GLU A 431 -6.34 -7.90 -48.43
N ASP A 432 -6.89 -7.81 -49.64
CA ASP A 432 -6.10 -7.65 -50.87
C ASP A 432 -5.71 -6.17 -51.08
N SER A 433 -4.50 -5.97 -51.58
CA SER A 433 -3.87 -4.68 -51.92
C SER A 433 -4.75 -3.74 -52.75
N ALA A 434 -5.65 -4.26 -53.59
CA ALA A 434 -6.55 -3.47 -54.42
C ALA A 434 -7.65 -2.72 -53.63
N ARG A 435 -8.03 -3.19 -52.44
CA ARG A 435 -8.98 -2.48 -51.54
C ARG A 435 -8.31 -1.39 -50.71
N LYS A 436 -6.99 -1.52 -50.46
CA LYS A 436 -6.20 -0.52 -49.75
C LYS A 436 -6.18 0.83 -50.44
N THR A 437 -6.35 0.96 -51.75
CA THR A 437 -6.36 2.29 -52.37
C THR A 437 -7.57 3.13 -51.94
N LEU A 438 -8.73 2.51 -51.72
CA LEU A 438 -9.93 3.19 -51.22
C LEU A 438 -9.90 3.35 -49.69
N ALA A 439 -9.44 2.31 -48.98
CA ALA A 439 -9.25 2.36 -47.53
C ALA A 439 -8.14 3.36 -47.14
N ASN A 440 -6.94 3.34 -47.72
CA ASN A 440 -5.87 4.31 -47.42
C ASN A 440 -6.27 5.78 -47.68
N ILE A 441 -7.25 6.04 -48.56
CA ILE A 441 -7.84 7.38 -48.75
C ILE A 441 -8.76 7.72 -47.56
N LEU A 442 -9.62 6.80 -47.13
CA LEU A 442 -10.51 6.96 -45.98
C LEU A 442 -9.78 6.94 -44.61
N TRP A 443 -8.76 6.11 -44.45
CA TRP A 443 -7.97 5.96 -43.22
C TRP A 443 -7.03 7.17 -42.99
N ARG A 444 -6.66 7.88 -44.07
CA ARG A 444 -6.07 9.22 -43.98
C ARG A 444 -7.07 10.30 -43.56
N GLU A 445 -8.36 10.10 -43.79
CA GLU A 445 -9.44 11.02 -43.38
C GLU A 445 -9.98 10.71 -41.97
N GLU A 446 -9.85 9.48 -41.46
CA GLU A 446 -10.36 9.05 -40.14
C GLU A 446 -9.31 8.95 -39.01
N GLY A 447 -8.04 9.29 -39.25
CA GLY A 447 -7.05 9.48 -38.17
C GLY A 447 -6.59 8.22 -37.43
N LEU A 448 -6.75 7.03 -38.03
CA LEU A 448 -6.32 5.75 -37.45
C LEU A 448 -4.85 5.47 -37.80
N GLY A 449 -3.95 5.98 -36.95
CA GLY A 449 -2.51 5.72 -36.99
C GLY A 449 -1.65 6.76 -36.25
N ILE A 450 -2.22 7.49 -35.29
CA ILE A 450 -1.54 8.59 -34.58
C ILE A 450 -0.86 8.10 -33.29
N GLY A 451 -1.12 6.86 -32.85
CA GLY A 451 -0.46 6.21 -31.72
C GLY A 451 0.84 5.48 -32.11
N ASN A 452 1.76 5.36 -31.14
CA ASN A 452 3.07 4.68 -31.17
C ASN A 452 4.23 5.52 -31.71
N MET A 453 4.41 6.69 -31.12
CA MET A 453 5.37 7.71 -31.54
C MET A 453 6.19 8.23 -30.37
N PHE A 454 7.45 8.57 -30.65
CA PHE A 454 8.27 9.35 -29.72
C PHE A 454 8.10 10.84 -30.00
N TYR A 455 7.80 11.60 -28.95
CA TYR A 455 7.81 13.06 -28.97
C TYR A 455 9.10 13.54 -28.30
N VAL A 456 9.88 14.33 -29.04
CA VAL A 456 11.17 14.84 -28.58
C VAL A 456 11.12 16.35 -28.54
N PHE A 457 11.31 16.89 -27.35
CA PHE A 457 11.37 18.31 -27.06
C PHE A 457 12.84 18.74 -27.05
N TYR A 458 13.21 19.62 -27.97
CA TYR A 458 14.60 20.01 -28.22
C TYR A 458 14.70 21.51 -28.56
N GLU A 459 15.91 22.03 -28.80
CA GLU A 459 16.11 23.49 -28.95
C GLU A 459 15.33 24.13 -30.11
N ASP A 460 15.02 23.37 -31.17
CA ASP A 460 14.26 23.86 -32.32
C ASP A 460 12.82 23.28 -32.35
N GLY A 461 12.19 23.18 -31.18
CA GLY A 461 10.76 22.85 -31.05
C GLY A 461 10.49 21.40 -30.66
N ILE A 462 9.54 20.76 -31.33
CA ILE A 462 9.07 19.40 -31.01
C ILE A 462 9.10 18.54 -32.26
N LYS A 463 9.84 17.43 -32.23
CA LYS A 463 9.88 16.41 -33.28
C LYS A 463 9.06 15.19 -32.87
N VAL A 464 8.22 14.71 -33.79
CA VAL A 464 7.42 13.49 -33.63
C VAL A 464 8.03 12.41 -34.52
N ILE A 465 8.45 11.30 -33.92
CA ILE A 465 9.31 10.31 -34.56
C ILE A 465 8.66 8.93 -34.52
N GLN A 466 8.59 8.29 -35.68
CA GLN A 466 8.10 6.92 -35.79
C GLN A 466 9.28 5.95 -35.64
N PRO A 467 9.25 5.03 -34.67
CA PRO A 467 10.44 4.24 -34.36
C PRO A 467 10.76 3.14 -35.39
N ILE A 468 9.77 2.69 -36.15
CA ILE A 468 9.93 1.60 -37.14
C ILE A 468 10.76 2.07 -38.33
N GLU A 469 10.38 3.19 -38.94
CA GLU A 469 11.04 3.75 -40.13
C GLU A 469 12.19 4.69 -39.74
N CYS A 470 12.26 5.10 -38.48
CA CYS A 470 13.20 6.11 -37.98
C CYS A 470 13.07 7.47 -38.69
N GLU A 471 11.89 7.73 -39.23
CA GLU A 471 11.56 8.97 -39.92
C GLU A 471 10.78 9.91 -38.98
N PHE A 472 10.98 11.22 -39.15
CA PHE A 472 10.17 12.21 -38.46
C PHE A 472 8.86 12.38 -39.22
N GLN A 473 7.75 12.26 -38.50
CA GLN A 473 6.41 12.43 -39.06
C GLN A 473 5.98 13.90 -39.05
N ARG A 474 6.37 14.63 -37.99
CA ARG A 474 5.97 16.03 -37.78
C ARG A 474 7.04 16.80 -37.02
N HIS A 475 7.15 18.08 -37.36
CA HIS A 475 8.00 19.05 -36.66
C HIS A 475 7.20 20.30 -36.30
N ILE A 476 6.86 20.45 -35.02
CA ILE A 476 6.21 21.67 -34.49
C ILE A 476 7.31 22.69 -34.24
N LYS A 477 7.28 23.80 -34.99
CA LYS A 477 8.35 24.80 -35.00
C LYS A 477 8.24 25.74 -33.79
N PRO A 478 9.37 26.34 -33.34
CA PRO A 478 9.36 27.36 -32.28
C PRO A 478 8.40 28.53 -32.56
N SER A 479 8.31 28.96 -33.83
CA SER A 479 7.48 30.07 -34.29
C SER A 479 6.03 29.71 -34.62
N GLU A 480 5.64 28.44 -34.46
CA GLU A 480 4.26 28.03 -34.65
C GLU A 480 3.38 28.68 -33.59
N LYS A 481 2.20 29.17 -33.99
CA LYS A 481 1.28 29.83 -33.05
C LYS A 481 0.41 28.81 -32.34
N LEU A 482 0.17 29.06 -31.06
CA LEU A 482 -0.76 28.31 -30.23
C LEU A 482 -2.19 28.41 -30.80
N LEU A 483 -2.95 27.32 -30.76
CA LEU A 483 -4.31 27.30 -31.30
C LEU A 483 -5.22 28.26 -30.52
N GLY A 484 -5.73 29.30 -31.20
CA GLY A 484 -6.63 30.29 -30.58
C GLY A 484 -5.94 31.39 -29.78
N PHE A 485 -4.60 31.42 -29.72
CA PHE A 485 -3.81 32.45 -29.02
C PHE A 485 -2.80 33.11 -29.96
N GLN A 486 -2.26 34.27 -29.58
CA GLN A 486 -1.23 34.95 -30.36
C GLN A 486 0.21 34.50 -30.05
N ASP A 487 0.41 33.79 -28.94
CA ASP A 487 1.73 33.36 -28.52
C ASP A 487 2.27 32.23 -29.42
N GLU A 488 3.60 32.18 -29.49
CA GLU A 488 4.34 31.14 -30.20
C GLU A 488 4.70 29.99 -29.25
N VAL A 489 5.03 28.83 -29.80
CA VAL A 489 5.51 27.67 -29.03
C VAL A 489 6.72 28.05 -28.20
N CYS A 490 7.68 28.79 -28.77
CA CYS A 490 8.83 29.32 -28.05
C CYS A 490 9.13 30.73 -28.55
N PRO A 491 8.57 31.80 -27.95
CA PRO A 491 8.77 33.17 -28.43
C PRO A 491 10.25 33.56 -28.46
N LYS A 492 10.61 34.40 -29.43
CA LYS A 492 11.97 34.92 -29.57
C LYS A 492 12.29 35.92 -28.44
N ALA A 493 13.37 35.69 -27.69
CA ALA A 493 13.81 36.63 -26.66
C ALA A 493 14.42 37.91 -27.27
N GLU A 494 14.33 39.02 -26.54
CA GLU A 494 14.90 40.30 -26.98
C GLU A 494 16.43 40.20 -27.09
N GLY A 495 16.96 40.43 -28.29
CA GLY A 495 18.40 40.41 -28.57
C GLY A 495 18.95 39.09 -29.11
N ASP A 496 18.15 38.01 -29.14
CA ASP A 496 18.59 36.74 -29.73
C ASP A 496 18.59 36.81 -31.26
N GLU A 497 19.59 36.19 -31.90
CA GLU A 497 19.59 36.03 -33.36
C GLU A 497 18.66 34.89 -33.79
N VAL A 498 18.62 33.81 -32.99
CA VAL A 498 17.92 32.56 -33.28
C VAL A 498 16.87 32.27 -32.20
N GLN A 499 15.65 31.94 -32.62
CA GLN A 499 14.56 31.54 -31.74
C GLN A 499 14.81 30.10 -31.27
N ARG A 500 14.93 29.89 -29.94
CA ARG A 500 15.21 28.58 -29.34
C ARG A 500 14.21 28.25 -28.23
N CYS A 501 13.96 26.97 -28.06
CA CYS A 501 13.15 26.42 -26.99
C CYS A 501 14.02 25.93 -25.83
N VAL A 502 13.49 26.06 -24.61
CA VAL A 502 14.05 25.45 -23.42
C VAL A 502 12.97 24.59 -22.77
N TRP A 503 13.30 23.32 -22.55
CA TRP A 503 12.41 22.31 -21.98
C TRP A 503 13.07 21.67 -20.77
N ALA A 504 12.28 21.38 -19.74
CA ALA A 504 12.79 20.72 -18.53
C ALA A 504 12.25 19.30 -18.31
N SER A 505 10.95 19.12 -18.57
CA SER A 505 10.23 17.87 -18.31
C SER A 505 8.97 17.82 -19.16
N ALA A 506 8.52 16.62 -19.50
CA ALA A 506 7.25 16.38 -20.16
C ALA A 506 6.58 15.12 -19.61
N VAL A 507 5.26 15.00 -19.74
CA VAL A 507 4.47 13.82 -19.35
C VAL A 507 3.36 13.55 -20.36
N ASN A 508 3.13 12.27 -20.65
CA ASN A 508 1.99 11.80 -21.43
C ASN A 508 0.76 11.60 -20.51
N VAL A 509 -0.37 12.19 -20.89
CA VAL A 509 -1.64 12.15 -20.17
C VAL A 509 -2.67 11.39 -21.01
N LYS A 510 -2.84 10.09 -20.68
CA LYS A 510 -3.78 9.14 -21.30
C LYS A 510 -3.74 9.14 -22.84
N ASP A 511 -2.55 9.29 -23.43
CA ASP A 511 -2.31 9.30 -24.88
C ASP A 511 -3.11 10.36 -25.65
N LYS A 512 -3.62 11.35 -24.93
CA LYS A 512 -4.47 12.42 -25.45
C LYS A 512 -3.75 13.75 -25.46
N PHE A 513 -3.08 14.05 -24.35
CA PHE A 513 -2.32 15.28 -24.17
C PHE A 513 -0.89 14.99 -23.74
N ILE A 514 0.04 15.83 -24.17
CA ILE A 514 1.40 15.89 -23.64
C ILE A 514 1.57 17.24 -22.97
N TYR A 515 1.95 17.21 -21.69
CA TYR A 515 2.28 18.42 -20.94
C TYR A 515 3.80 18.58 -20.96
N ALA A 516 4.30 19.76 -21.35
CA ALA A 516 5.73 20.03 -21.44
C ALA A 516 6.10 21.36 -20.75
N ALA A 517 7.00 21.29 -19.78
CA ALA A 517 7.43 22.44 -18.99
C ALA A 517 8.45 23.31 -19.74
N GLN A 518 8.19 24.61 -19.79
CA GLN A 518 9.10 25.63 -20.33
C GLN A 518 9.61 26.50 -19.16
N PRO A 519 10.76 26.15 -18.56
CA PRO A 519 11.24 26.79 -17.33
C PRO A 519 11.52 28.29 -17.49
N THR A 520 11.97 28.73 -18.67
CA THR A 520 12.32 30.14 -18.93
C THR A 520 11.11 31.02 -19.26
N LEU A 521 9.93 30.42 -19.39
CA LEU A 521 8.67 31.10 -19.74
C LEU A 521 7.60 30.91 -18.67
N ASP A 522 7.95 30.31 -17.52
CA ASP A 522 7.07 30.10 -16.37
C ASP A 522 5.71 29.47 -16.74
N ARG A 523 5.74 28.49 -17.64
CA ARG A 523 4.53 27.86 -18.18
C ARG A 523 4.73 26.39 -18.53
N VAL A 524 3.62 25.69 -18.62
CA VAL A 524 3.50 24.33 -19.18
C VAL A 524 2.66 24.39 -20.44
N LEU A 525 3.18 23.86 -21.54
CA LEU A 525 2.46 23.73 -22.80
C LEU A 525 1.72 22.41 -22.86
N ILE A 526 0.52 22.44 -23.45
CA ILE A 526 -0.31 21.26 -23.70
C ILE A 526 -0.33 21.01 -25.20
N VAL A 527 0.20 19.87 -25.60
CA VAL A 527 0.18 19.36 -26.97
C VAL A 527 -0.94 18.34 -27.08
N ASP A 528 -1.88 18.55 -27.98
CA ASP A 528 -2.90 17.58 -28.31
C ASP A 528 -2.31 16.53 -29.27
N VAL A 529 -2.35 15.27 -28.85
CA VAL A 529 -1.72 14.14 -29.56
C VAL A 529 -2.40 13.91 -30.90
N GLN A 530 -3.74 13.99 -30.94
CA GLN A 530 -4.53 13.68 -32.13
C GLN A 530 -4.28 14.72 -33.24
N SER A 531 -4.31 16.01 -32.90
CA SER A 531 -4.09 17.09 -33.86
C SER A 531 -2.61 17.45 -34.06
N GLN A 532 -1.72 16.93 -33.21
CA GLN A 532 -0.28 17.24 -33.16
C GLN A 532 -0.03 18.76 -33.13
N LYS A 533 -0.81 19.47 -32.32
CA LYS A 533 -0.76 20.93 -32.17
C LYS A 533 -0.70 21.31 -30.70
N VAL A 534 -0.05 22.44 -30.44
CA VAL A 534 -0.08 23.03 -29.10
C VAL A 534 -1.40 23.79 -28.94
N VAL A 535 -2.22 23.31 -28.00
CA VAL A 535 -3.60 23.77 -27.82
C VAL A 535 -3.75 24.78 -26.69
N GLN A 536 -2.85 24.76 -25.71
CA GLN A 536 -2.92 25.66 -24.56
C GLN A 536 -1.53 25.89 -23.94
N ALA A 537 -1.34 27.08 -23.38
CA ALA A 537 -0.29 27.39 -22.43
C ALA A 537 -0.90 27.60 -21.04
N VAL A 538 -0.41 26.88 -20.03
CA VAL A 538 -0.83 26.99 -18.63
C VAL A 538 0.25 27.71 -17.86
N ASN A 539 -0.08 28.85 -17.26
CA ASN A 539 0.86 29.58 -16.41
C ASN A 539 1.15 28.78 -15.14
N THR A 540 2.40 28.80 -14.71
CA THR A 540 2.85 28.15 -13.47
C THR A 540 3.61 29.15 -12.61
N ASP A 541 3.97 28.71 -11.41
CA ASP A 541 5.00 29.43 -10.66
C ASP A 541 6.34 29.38 -11.40
N PRO A 542 7.25 30.33 -11.12
CA PRO A 542 8.45 30.49 -11.91
C PRO A 542 9.36 29.26 -11.92
N VAL A 543 9.97 29.00 -13.08
CA VAL A 543 10.92 27.90 -13.31
C VAL A 543 10.30 26.51 -13.03
N PRO A 544 9.25 26.08 -13.76
CA PRO A 544 8.74 24.70 -13.71
C PRO A 544 9.76 23.70 -14.26
N VAL A 545 10.15 22.70 -13.46
CA VAL A 545 11.25 21.78 -13.82
C VAL A 545 10.89 20.30 -13.88
N LYS A 546 9.87 19.86 -13.13
CA LYS A 546 9.49 18.44 -13.05
C LYS A 546 7.98 18.31 -13.15
N LEU A 547 7.54 17.47 -14.07
CA LEU A 547 6.16 17.07 -14.23
C LEU A 547 6.01 15.59 -13.85
N HIS A 548 4.89 15.25 -13.24
CA HIS A 548 4.50 13.86 -13.00
C HIS A 548 2.99 13.71 -13.21
N TYR A 549 2.58 12.71 -13.98
CA TYR A 549 1.18 12.42 -14.21
C TYR A 549 0.71 11.31 -13.25
N ASP A 550 -0.16 11.69 -12.30
CA ASP A 550 -0.87 10.74 -11.45
C ASP A 550 -2.13 10.25 -12.19
N LYS A 551 -2.03 9.03 -12.72
CA LYS A 551 -3.11 8.36 -13.46
C LYS A 551 -4.31 8.01 -12.56
N SER A 552 -4.10 7.85 -11.25
CA SER A 552 -5.15 7.45 -10.29
C SER A 552 -6.21 8.52 -10.15
N HIS A 553 -5.77 9.78 -10.09
CA HIS A 553 -6.64 10.94 -9.85
C HIS A 553 -6.78 11.87 -11.06
N ASP A 554 -6.16 11.52 -12.20
CA ASP A 554 -6.12 12.34 -13.43
C ASP A 554 -5.54 13.75 -13.17
N GLN A 555 -4.34 13.78 -12.58
CA GLN A 555 -3.66 15.00 -12.15
C GLN A 555 -2.24 15.10 -12.71
N VAL A 556 -1.81 16.31 -13.11
CA VAL A 556 -0.39 16.60 -13.41
C VAL A 556 0.19 17.45 -12.30
N TRP A 557 1.19 16.90 -11.61
CA TRP A 557 1.94 17.56 -10.54
C TRP A 557 3.11 18.32 -11.15
N VAL A 558 3.29 19.57 -10.72
CA VAL A 558 4.27 20.52 -11.25
C VAL A 558 5.14 21.03 -10.10
N LEU A 559 6.43 20.69 -10.12
CA LEU A 559 7.43 21.26 -9.23
C LEU A 559 8.12 22.44 -9.93
N SER A 560 8.04 23.61 -9.30
CA SER A 560 8.70 24.83 -9.71
C SER A 560 9.78 25.20 -8.71
N TRP A 561 10.92 25.73 -9.17
CA TRP A 561 12.01 26.15 -8.28
C TRP A 561 11.87 27.57 -7.74
N GLY A 562 11.00 28.38 -8.34
CA GLY A 562 10.86 29.81 -8.07
C GLY A 562 12.03 30.64 -8.64
N THR A 563 13.26 30.15 -8.48
CA THR A 563 14.49 30.73 -9.02
C THR A 563 15.51 29.65 -9.37
N MET A 564 16.50 29.95 -10.21
CA MET A 564 17.54 28.98 -10.59
C MET A 564 18.39 28.48 -9.42
N ASP A 565 18.47 29.24 -8.32
CA ASP A 565 19.12 28.87 -7.05
C ASP A 565 18.18 28.16 -6.05
N LYS A 566 16.93 27.87 -6.46
CA LYS A 566 15.93 27.11 -5.69
C LYS A 566 15.59 27.73 -4.34
N THR A 567 15.38 29.05 -4.31
CA THR A 567 15.13 29.77 -3.05
C THR A 567 13.70 29.64 -2.53
N SER A 568 12.73 29.42 -3.42
CA SER A 568 11.31 29.38 -3.11
C SER A 568 10.58 28.35 -3.97
N PRO A 569 10.92 27.05 -3.84
CA PRO A 569 10.27 26.02 -4.61
C PRO A 569 8.79 25.91 -4.25
N THR A 570 7.96 25.55 -5.23
CA THR A 570 6.51 25.39 -5.05
C THR A 570 6.04 24.13 -5.73
N LEU A 571 4.90 23.61 -5.26
CA LEU A 571 4.25 22.44 -5.80
C LEU A 571 2.82 22.80 -6.20
N GLN A 572 2.55 22.72 -7.49
CA GLN A 572 1.24 22.98 -8.10
C GLN A 572 0.69 21.71 -8.73
N VAL A 573 -0.63 21.65 -8.89
CA VAL A 573 -1.34 20.52 -9.50
C VAL A 573 -2.32 21.04 -10.55
N ILE A 574 -2.37 20.37 -11.69
CA ILE A 574 -3.40 20.54 -12.72
C ILE A 574 -4.35 19.35 -12.61
N THR A 575 -5.61 19.60 -12.28
CA THR A 575 -6.64 18.56 -12.12
C THR A 575 -7.40 18.32 -13.42
N LEU A 576 -8.05 17.15 -13.53
CA LEU A 576 -8.80 16.75 -14.72
C LEU A 576 -7.94 16.86 -15.99
N ALA A 577 -6.68 16.44 -15.89
CA ALA A 577 -5.66 16.68 -16.90
C ALA A 577 -6.01 16.03 -18.25
N SER A 578 -6.71 14.89 -18.24
CA SER A 578 -7.21 14.26 -19.47
C SER A 578 -8.50 14.89 -20.02
N GLY A 579 -9.15 15.78 -19.27
CA GLY A 579 -10.43 16.40 -19.62
C GLY A 579 -10.33 17.49 -20.70
N ASN A 580 -11.41 17.71 -21.44
CA ASN A 580 -11.54 18.81 -22.43
C ASN A 580 -11.92 20.14 -21.76
N VAL A 581 -11.34 20.44 -20.60
CA VAL A 581 -11.60 21.67 -19.85
C VAL A 581 -10.40 22.60 -19.98
N LEU A 582 -10.58 23.89 -19.70
CA LEU A 582 -9.43 24.81 -19.63
C LEU A 582 -8.56 24.41 -18.42
N HIS A 583 -7.32 24.04 -18.69
CA HIS A 583 -6.42 23.60 -17.64
C HIS A 583 -5.81 24.79 -16.90
N HIS A 584 -5.67 24.66 -15.59
CA HIS A 584 -5.05 25.66 -14.73
C HIS A 584 -4.37 24.98 -13.55
N THR A 585 -3.39 25.66 -12.97
CA THR A 585 -2.67 25.21 -11.78
C THR A 585 -3.41 25.58 -10.50
N ILE A 586 -3.31 24.72 -9.51
CA ILE A 586 -3.80 24.92 -8.15
C ILE A 586 -2.65 24.57 -7.21
N HIS A 587 -2.44 25.37 -6.15
CA HIS A 587 -1.46 25.02 -5.14
C HIS A 587 -1.97 23.88 -4.26
N THR A 588 -1.06 22.99 -3.88
CA THR A 588 -1.33 21.99 -2.83
C THR A 588 -1.51 22.68 -1.47
N GLN A 589 -1.84 21.96 -0.40
CA GLN A 589 -1.76 22.53 0.94
C GLN A 589 -0.29 22.55 1.42
N PRO A 590 0.17 23.63 2.07
CA PRO A 590 1.55 23.71 2.55
C PRO A 590 1.84 22.64 3.59
N VAL A 591 2.96 21.93 3.41
CA VAL A 591 3.52 21.03 4.42
C VAL A 591 4.24 21.88 5.48
N GLY A 592 3.60 22.11 6.63
CA GLY A 592 4.17 22.95 7.70
C GLY A 592 3.83 24.43 7.55
N LYS A 593 4.82 25.33 7.71
CA LYS A 593 4.58 26.79 7.68
C LYS A 593 4.79 27.47 6.32
N GLN A 594 5.49 26.87 5.34
CA GLN A 594 5.77 27.45 4.00
C GLN A 594 6.12 26.36 2.96
N PHE A 595 5.93 26.63 1.67
CA PHE A 595 6.35 25.78 0.54
C PHE A 595 7.86 25.80 0.26
N ASP A 596 8.59 26.74 0.87
CA ASP A 596 9.96 27.18 0.53
C ASP A 596 11.08 26.12 0.69
N ARG A 597 10.78 24.82 0.79
CA ARG A 597 11.76 23.75 1.06
C ARG A 597 11.58 22.47 0.25
N VAL A 598 10.61 22.41 -0.65
CA VAL A 598 10.41 21.25 -1.52
C VAL A 598 11.62 21.06 -2.42
N ASP A 599 12.38 19.97 -2.25
CA ASP A 599 13.51 19.60 -3.10
C ASP A 599 13.05 18.67 -4.23
N ASP A 600 12.20 17.69 -3.88
CA ASP A 600 11.58 16.80 -4.83
C ASP A 600 10.27 16.20 -4.29
N PHE A 601 9.54 15.45 -5.11
CA PHE A 601 8.39 14.65 -4.71
C PHE A 601 8.39 13.29 -5.42
N PHE A 602 7.74 12.31 -4.81
CA PHE A 602 7.60 10.95 -5.29
C PHE A 602 6.13 10.50 -5.21
N ILE A 603 5.60 10.07 -6.35
CA ILE A 603 4.28 9.44 -6.46
C ILE A 603 4.52 8.05 -7.09
N PRO A 604 4.05 6.96 -6.44
CA PRO A 604 4.16 5.63 -7.02
C PRO A 604 3.45 5.53 -8.38
N THR A 605 4.09 4.85 -9.33
CA THR A 605 3.47 4.58 -10.64
C THR A 605 2.40 3.50 -10.52
N THR A 606 1.24 3.72 -11.14
CA THR A 606 0.19 2.71 -11.30
C THR A 606 0.61 1.62 -12.28
N THR A 607 0.06 0.41 -12.11
CA THR A 607 0.27 -0.76 -12.99
C THR A 607 -1.06 -1.25 -13.56
N LEU A 608 -1.11 -2.41 -14.25
CA LEU A 608 -2.39 -2.95 -14.71
C LEU A 608 -3.27 -3.42 -13.55
N ILE A 609 -2.64 -3.99 -12.52
CA ILE A 609 -3.32 -4.50 -11.33
C ILE A 609 -3.47 -3.49 -10.19
N ILE A 610 -2.75 -2.35 -10.25
CA ILE A 610 -2.83 -1.28 -9.26
C ILE A 610 -3.20 0.02 -9.95
N THR A 611 -4.50 0.28 -9.97
CA THR A 611 -5.10 1.41 -10.68
C THR A 611 -5.25 2.66 -9.82
N HIS A 612 -5.02 2.56 -8.51
CA HIS A 612 -5.23 3.66 -7.57
C HIS A 612 -4.14 3.72 -6.50
N MET A 613 -3.38 4.82 -6.50
CA MET A 613 -2.41 5.16 -5.46
C MET A 613 -2.93 6.33 -4.65
N ARG A 614 -3.10 6.17 -3.34
CA ARG A 614 -3.66 7.22 -2.48
C ARG A 614 -2.63 8.23 -1.98
N PHE A 615 -1.39 7.77 -1.75
CA PHE A 615 -0.38 8.55 -1.05
C PHE A 615 0.86 8.77 -1.89
N GLY A 616 1.43 9.97 -1.76
CA GLY A 616 2.75 10.31 -2.25
C GLY A 616 3.65 10.82 -1.11
N PHE A 617 4.88 11.17 -1.47
CA PHE A 617 5.85 11.77 -0.55
C PHE A 617 6.47 13.03 -1.12
N ILE A 618 6.61 14.05 -0.28
CA ILE A 618 7.38 15.24 -0.55
C ILE A 618 8.71 15.13 0.21
N LEU A 619 9.80 15.46 -0.50
CA LEU A 619 11.16 15.46 0.00
C LEU A 619 11.58 16.90 0.22
N HIS A 620 12.05 17.22 1.43
CA HIS A 620 12.56 18.54 1.74
C HIS A 620 14.08 18.61 1.61
N LYS A 621 14.56 19.79 1.26
CA LYS A 621 16.00 20.06 1.15
C LYS A 621 16.67 19.91 2.52
N ASP A 622 17.72 19.09 2.57
CA ASP A 622 18.57 18.85 3.74
C ASP A 622 17.81 18.39 5.00
N GLU A 623 16.64 17.77 4.84
CA GLU A 623 15.82 17.25 5.94
C GLU A 623 15.77 15.72 5.92
N ALA A 624 16.16 15.09 7.02
CA ALA A 624 16.07 13.63 7.20
C ALA A 624 14.65 13.18 7.57
N ALA A 625 13.69 13.43 6.69
CA ALA A 625 12.29 13.04 6.86
C ALA A 625 11.54 12.92 5.52
N LEU A 626 10.48 12.11 5.50
CA LEU A 626 9.52 12.04 4.39
C LEU A 626 8.21 12.71 4.80
N GLN A 627 7.66 13.56 3.94
CA GLN A 627 6.38 14.21 4.17
C GLN A 627 5.29 13.49 3.39
N LYS A 628 4.44 12.72 4.07
CA LYS A 628 3.36 11.96 3.43
C LYS A 628 2.22 12.91 3.05
N ILE A 629 1.78 12.83 1.79
CA ILE A 629 0.68 13.64 1.24
C ILE A 629 -0.44 12.73 0.72
N ASP A 630 -1.67 13.13 0.96
CA ASP A 630 -2.87 12.53 0.37
C ASP A 630 -3.07 13.12 -1.04
N LEU A 631 -3.08 12.27 -2.07
CA LEU A 631 -3.15 12.69 -3.47
C LEU A 631 -4.56 13.11 -3.92
N GLU A 632 -5.60 12.61 -3.23
CA GLU A 632 -6.98 12.97 -3.51
C GLU A 632 -7.28 14.38 -2.99
N THR A 633 -6.88 14.65 -1.76
CA THR A 633 -7.13 15.94 -1.08
C THR A 633 -6.00 16.96 -1.22
N MET A 634 -4.84 16.54 -1.77
CA MET A 634 -3.61 17.33 -1.88
C MET A 634 -3.14 17.89 -0.54
N SER A 635 -3.43 17.17 0.54
CA SER A 635 -3.22 17.62 1.92
C SER A 635 -2.13 16.82 2.61
N TYR A 636 -1.35 17.52 3.42
CA TYR A 636 -0.32 16.90 4.25
C TYR A 636 -0.96 15.98 5.30
N ILE A 637 -0.41 14.77 5.43
CA ILE A 637 -0.86 13.78 6.41
C ILE A 637 0.06 13.79 7.63
N LYS A 638 1.33 13.39 7.43
CA LYS A 638 2.30 13.25 8.53
C LYS A 638 3.76 13.21 8.04
N THR A 639 4.68 13.42 8.97
CA THR A 639 6.13 13.31 8.75
C THR A 639 6.63 11.95 9.24
N ILE A 640 7.34 11.21 8.39
CA ILE A 640 8.09 10.01 8.77
C ILE A 640 9.53 10.42 9.05
N ASN A 641 9.99 10.20 10.28
CA ASN A 641 11.31 10.61 10.74
C ASN A 641 12.40 9.63 10.29
N LEU A 642 13.45 10.13 9.63
CA LEU A 642 14.62 9.35 9.19
C LEU A 642 15.93 9.77 9.90
N LYS A 643 15.86 10.66 10.89
CA LYS A 643 17.04 11.24 11.58
C LYS A 643 17.89 10.18 12.27
N ASP A 644 17.26 9.19 12.89
CA ASP A 644 17.95 8.11 13.60
C ASP A 644 18.84 7.27 12.67
N TYR A 645 18.53 7.30 11.38
CA TYR A 645 19.27 6.60 10.31
C TYR A 645 20.21 7.53 9.53
N LYS A 646 20.27 8.82 9.87
CA LYS A 646 21.07 9.86 9.18
C LYS A 646 20.83 9.89 7.66
N CYS A 647 19.62 9.56 7.24
CA CYS A 647 19.24 9.50 5.82
C CYS A 647 18.48 10.77 5.44
N VAL A 648 19.10 11.63 4.62
CA VAL A 648 18.38 12.66 3.88
C VAL A 648 17.92 12.01 2.57
N PRO A 649 16.61 11.88 2.31
CA PRO A 649 16.11 11.18 1.14
C PRO A 649 16.48 11.93 -0.14
N GLN A 650 16.89 11.19 -1.16
CA GLN A 650 17.19 11.69 -2.51
C GLN A 650 16.27 11.08 -3.57
N ALA A 651 15.96 9.79 -3.43
CA ALA A 651 15.16 9.04 -4.39
C ALA A 651 14.35 7.98 -3.64
N LEU A 652 13.18 7.65 -4.19
CA LEU A 652 12.33 6.59 -3.67
C LEU A 652 11.97 5.62 -4.80
N ALA A 653 11.76 4.36 -4.42
CA ALA A 653 11.06 3.38 -5.24
C ALA A 653 10.01 2.67 -4.39
N TYR A 654 8.97 2.14 -5.03
CA TYR A 654 7.86 1.49 -4.36
C TYR A 654 7.59 0.14 -4.99
N THR A 655 7.41 -0.88 -4.14
CA THR A 655 6.84 -2.16 -4.56
C THR A 655 5.52 -2.38 -3.86
N HIS A 656 4.57 -2.90 -4.61
CA HIS A 656 3.29 -3.31 -4.08
C HIS A 656 3.31 -4.69 -3.42
N LEU A 657 4.38 -5.47 -3.66
CA LEU A 657 4.60 -6.76 -3.03
C LEU A 657 5.12 -6.53 -1.60
N GLY A 658 4.19 -6.51 -0.63
CA GLY A 658 4.48 -6.18 0.76
C GLY A 658 4.37 -4.69 1.11
N GLY A 659 4.16 -3.83 0.11
CA GLY A 659 3.89 -2.39 0.32
C GLY A 659 5.09 -1.61 0.85
N TYR A 660 6.29 -1.89 0.33
CA TYR A 660 7.52 -1.26 0.80
C TYR A 660 7.93 -0.05 -0.04
N TYR A 661 8.42 0.98 0.65
CA TYR A 661 9.14 2.10 0.05
C TYR A 661 10.63 1.95 0.33
N PHE A 662 11.43 1.94 -0.73
CA PHE A 662 12.88 1.96 -0.66
C PHE A 662 13.36 3.39 -0.78
N VAL A 663 14.09 3.86 0.22
CA VAL A 663 14.57 5.25 0.30
C VAL A 663 16.07 5.27 0.04
N GLY A 664 16.48 5.86 -1.08
CA GLY A 664 17.87 6.18 -1.40
C GLY A 664 18.30 7.47 -0.70
N CYS A 665 19.39 7.41 0.06
CA CYS A 665 19.89 8.53 0.86
C CYS A 665 20.97 9.33 0.11
N LYS A 666 21.00 10.65 0.33
CA LYS A 666 22.09 11.52 -0.14
C LYS A 666 23.43 11.10 0.50
N PRO A 667 24.56 11.31 -0.20
CA PRO A 667 25.89 11.16 0.40
C PRO A 667 26.04 12.03 1.65
N ASP A 668 26.73 11.53 2.66
CA ASP A 668 27.05 12.30 3.87
C ASP A 668 28.15 13.35 3.61
N SER A 669 28.53 14.10 4.65
CA SER A 669 29.58 15.13 4.55
C SER A 669 30.96 14.59 4.16
N THR A 670 31.19 13.28 4.27
CA THR A 670 32.43 12.62 3.84
C THR A 670 32.36 12.11 2.39
N GLY A 671 31.19 12.21 1.75
CA GLY A 671 30.90 11.65 0.44
C GLY A 671 30.52 10.17 0.48
N ALA A 672 30.33 9.56 1.67
CA ALA A 672 29.88 8.17 1.77
C ALA A 672 28.36 8.11 1.60
N ILE A 673 27.87 7.20 0.76
CA ILE A 673 26.43 6.97 0.57
C ILE A 673 25.92 6.03 1.68
N PRO A 674 24.97 6.47 2.53
CA PRO A 674 24.33 5.60 3.52
C PRO A 674 23.55 4.46 2.85
N PRO A 675 23.42 3.30 3.50
CA PRO A 675 22.55 2.23 2.99
C PRO A 675 21.10 2.69 2.86
N GLN A 676 20.40 2.13 1.88
CA GLN A 676 18.99 2.40 1.64
C GLN A 676 18.15 2.03 2.85
N LEU A 677 17.05 2.74 3.07
CA LEU A 677 16.08 2.42 4.11
C LEU A 677 14.83 1.77 3.50
N ILE A 678 14.19 0.92 4.30
CA ILE A 678 12.89 0.33 3.98
C ILE A 678 11.85 0.94 4.91
N VAL A 679 10.81 1.53 4.32
CA VAL A 679 9.66 2.08 5.04
C VAL A 679 8.42 1.23 4.70
N ASP A 680 7.70 0.79 5.73
CA ASP A 680 6.46 0.01 5.58
C ASP A 680 5.29 0.94 5.24
N GLY A 681 4.61 0.70 4.12
CA GLY A 681 3.50 1.55 3.65
C GLY A 681 2.21 1.40 4.47
N VAL A 682 2.08 0.35 5.28
CA VAL A 682 0.93 0.13 6.16
C VAL A 682 1.08 0.92 7.46
N THR A 683 2.21 0.75 8.16
CA THR A 683 2.46 1.40 9.46
C THR A 683 3.15 2.75 9.34
N ASP A 684 3.64 3.12 8.15
CA ASP A 684 4.48 4.29 7.87
C ASP A 684 5.71 4.38 8.79
N SER A 685 6.23 3.22 9.20
CA SER A 685 7.38 3.10 10.09
C SER A 685 8.61 2.64 9.31
N VAL A 686 9.78 3.11 9.73
CA VAL A 686 11.06 2.65 9.17
C VAL A 686 11.34 1.24 9.72
N ILE A 687 11.43 0.26 8.83
CA ILE A 687 11.76 -1.13 9.18
C ILE A 687 13.25 -1.22 9.54
N GLY A 688 14.09 -0.56 8.76
CA GLY A 688 15.54 -0.55 8.92
C GLY A 688 16.27 -0.33 7.61
N PHE A 689 17.56 -0.69 7.58
CA PHE A 689 18.37 -0.67 6.37
C PHE A 689 18.05 -1.87 5.46
N ASN A 690 18.07 -1.65 4.14
CA ASN A 690 18.06 -2.71 3.13
C ASN A 690 19.47 -3.32 3.03
N SER A 691 19.89 -4.06 4.06
CA SER A 691 21.22 -4.63 4.17
C SER A 691 22.31 -3.55 3.97
N ASP A 692 23.32 -3.81 3.13
CA ASP A 692 24.37 -2.87 2.73
C ASP A 692 24.10 -2.22 1.36
N VAL A 693 22.88 -2.36 0.81
CA VAL A 693 22.50 -1.81 -0.50
C VAL A 693 22.53 -0.28 -0.46
N THR A 694 23.17 0.34 -1.45
CA THR A 694 23.36 1.80 -1.53
C THR A 694 22.98 2.31 -2.92
N GLY A 695 22.75 3.62 -3.04
CA GLY A 695 22.46 4.27 -4.32
C GLY A 695 20.97 4.41 -4.63
N THR A 696 20.66 4.76 -5.88
CA THR A 696 19.30 5.09 -6.32
C THR A 696 18.48 3.82 -6.61
N PRO A 697 17.36 3.59 -5.92
CA PRO A 697 16.51 2.42 -6.15
C PRO A 697 15.54 2.61 -7.33
N TYR A 698 15.28 1.54 -8.06
CA TYR A 698 14.29 1.42 -9.14
C TYR A 698 13.55 0.09 -8.96
N VAL A 699 12.24 0.08 -9.11
CA VAL A 699 11.43 -1.14 -9.03
C VAL A 699 10.80 -1.44 -10.39
N SER A 700 10.84 -2.70 -10.82
CA SER A 700 10.20 -3.13 -12.06
C SER A 700 8.69 -2.92 -12.01
N PRO A 701 8.01 -2.73 -13.16
CA PRO A 701 6.56 -2.49 -13.18
C PRO A 701 5.74 -3.60 -12.49
N ASP A 702 6.18 -4.85 -12.55
CA ASP A 702 5.55 -6.00 -11.86
C ASP A 702 5.92 -6.10 -10.37
N GLY A 703 6.72 -5.19 -9.82
CA GLY A 703 7.10 -5.11 -8.41
C GLY A 703 8.17 -6.12 -7.94
N HIS A 704 8.60 -7.05 -8.78
CA HIS A 704 9.44 -8.18 -8.38
C HIS A 704 10.94 -7.85 -8.36
N TYR A 705 11.44 -6.93 -9.18
CA TYR A 705 12.86 -6.58 -9.22
C TYR A 705 13.10 -5.21 -8.59
N LEU A 706 14.00 -5.17 -7.60
CA LEU A 706 14.58 -3.94 -7.08
C LEU A 706 16.00 -3.81 -7.60
N VAL A 707 16.23 -2.81 -8.45
CA VAL A 707 17.54 -2.47 -9.03
C VAL A 707 18.07 -1.21 -8.36
N SER A 708 19.21 -1.30 -7.71
CA SER A 708 19.84 -0.19 -6.99
C SER A 708 21.18 0.19 -7.62
N ILE A 709 21.33 1.45 -7.99
CA ILE A 709 22.49 1.95 -8.74
C ILE A 709 23.37 2.81 -7.84
N ASN A 710 24.58 2.34 -7.56
CA ASN A 710 25.64 3.12 -6.95
C ASN A 710 26.68 3.52 -8.00
N ASP A 711 26.47 4.70 -8.59
CA ASP A 711 27.31 5.23 -9.66
C ASP A 711 28.77 5.45 -9.22
N MET A 712 28.99 5.93 -7.99
CA MET A 712 30.34 6.22 -7.47
C MET A 712 31.17 4.95 -7.32
N LYS A 713 30.53 3.80 -7.06
CA LYS A 713 31.20 2.49 -6.96
C LYS A 713 31.17 1.70 -8.28
N GLY A 714 30.45 2.18 -9.31
CA GLY A 714 30.21 1.40 -10.53
C GLY A 714 29.47 0.09 -10.24
N LEU A 715 28.53 0.10 -9.30
CA LEU A 715 27.85 -1.09 -8.81
C LEU A 715 26.35 -0.99 -9.05
N VAL A 716 25.79 -1.97 -9.76
CA VAL A 716 24.35 -2.18 -9.90
C VAL A 716 23.99 -3.43 -9.11
N ARG A 717 23.10 -3.28 -8.14
CA ARG A 717 22.68 -4.37 -7.26
C ARG A 717 21.23 -4.71 -7.52
N VAL A 718 20.93 -5.99 -7.74
CA VAL A 718 19.59 -6.46 -8.08
C VAL A 718 19.09 -7.41 -6.99
N GLN A 719 17.91 -7.10 -6.44
CA GLN A 719 17.19 -7.95 -5.48
C GLN A 719 15.86 -8.39 -6.07
N TYR A 720 15.46 -9.63 -5.78
CA TYR A 720 14.16 -10.17 -6.14
C TYR A 720 13.21 -10.11 -4.94
N ILE A 721 11.98 -9.68 -5.15
CA ILE A 721 10.92 -9.55 -4.15
C ILE A 721 9.86 -10.59 -4.47
N THR A 722 9.63 -11.51 -3.55
CA THR A 722 8.66 -12.59 -3.76
C THR A 722 7.22 -12.07 -3.64
N ILE A 723 6.25 -12.86 -4.12
CA ILE A 723 4.81 -12.65 -3.87
C ILE A 723 4.41 -12.77 -2.39
N ARG A 724 5.35 -12.96 -1.46
CA ARG A 724 5.13 -12.88 -0.02
C ARG A 724 5.68 -11.58 0.58
N GLY A 725 6.25 -10.70 -0.25
CA GLY A 725 6.97 -9.52 0.20
C GLY A 725 8.32 -9.84 0.86
N GLU A 726 8.91 -11.00 0.56
CA GLU A 726 10.26 -11.32 1.04
C GLU A 726 11.29 -10.75 0.05
N ILE A 727 12.21 -9.95 0.56
CA ILE A 727 13.30 -9.37 -0.22
C ILE A 727 14.48 -10.34 -0.17
N GLN A 728 14.84 -10.92 -1.31
CA GLN A 728 15.92 -11.88 -1.42
C GLN A 728 17.30 -11.20 -1.39
N GLU A 729 18.33 -12.02 -1.20
CA GLU A 729 19.72 -11.56 -1.29
C GLU A 729 20.00 -10.96 -2.66
N ALA A 730 20.83 -9.92 -2.65
CA ALA A 730 21.15 -9.19 -3.85
C ALA A 730 22.29 -9.86 -4.63
N PHE A 731 22.26 -9.74 -5.95
CA PHE A 731 23.42 -10.04 -6.78
C PHE A 731 23.98 -8.76 -7.41
N ASP A 732 25.30 -8.76 -7.59
CA ASP A 732 26.08 -7.58 -7.93
C ASP A 732 26.55 -7.62 -9.40
N ILE A 733 26.27 -6.54 -10.12
CA ILE A 733 26.74 -6.28 -11.47
C ILE A 733 27.71 -5.10 -11.41
N HIS A 734 28.98 -5.39 -11.71
CA HIS A 734 30.02 -4.37 -11.76
C HIS A 734 30.10 -3.79 -13.16
N THR A 735 30.04 -2.47 -13.25
CA THR A 735 30.11 -1.73 -14.50
C THR A 735 31.00 -0.49 -14.32
N ASN A 736 31.77 -0.19 -15.34
CA ASN A 736 32.53 1.05 -15.44
C ASN A 736 31.71 2.16 -16.15
N LEU A 737 30.43 1.92 -16.40
CA LEU A 737 29.52 2.94 -16.89
C LEU A 737 29.01 3.81 -15.75
N HIS A 738 29.12 5.12 -15.92
CA HIS A 738 28.38 6.05 -15.09
C HIS A 738 26.91 6.10 -15.55
N ILE A 739 25.98 5.49 -14.83
CA ILE A 739 24.58 5.34 -15.26
C ILE A 739 23.80 6.63 -14.96
N SER A 740 23.23 7.24 -16.00
CA SER A 740 22.39 8.45 -15.92
C SER A 740 20.93 8.10 -15.63
N ASP A 741 20.39 7.13 -16.37
CA ASP A 741 18.99 6.74 -16.31
C ASP A 741 18.82 5.25 -16.61
N LEU A 742 17.68 4.68 -16.20
CA LEU A 742 17.35 3.27 -16.38
C LEU A 742 15.91 3.12 -16.88
N ALA A 743 15.73 2.28 -17.91
CA ALA A 743 14.42 1.84 -18.39
C ALA A 743 14.27 0.33 -18.22
N PHE A 744 13.09 -0.09 -17.72
CA PHE A 744 12.68 -1.49 -17.74
C PHE A 744 12.03 -1.81 -19.08
N GLN A 745 12.32 -2.99 -19.61
CA GLN A 745 11.63 -3.51 -20.79
C GLN A 745 11.17 -4.94 -20.55
N PRO A 746 9.91 -5.29 -20.86
CA PRO A 746 9.45 -6.66 -20.81
C PRO A 746 10.33 -7.58 -21.67
N SER A 747 10.59 -8.79 -21.18
CA SER A 747 11.37 -9.78 -21.92
C SER A 747 10.59 -10.30 -23.13
N PHE A 748 11.24 -10.34 -24.29
CA PHE A 748 10.69 -10.94 -25.51
C PHE A 748 10.85 -12.46 -25.57
N THR A 749 11.59 -13.05 -24.63
CA THR A 749 11.92 -14.48 -24.61
C THR A 749 11.24 -15.23 -23.48
N GLU A 750 11.01 -14.57 -22.35
CA GLU A 750 10.43 -15.15 -21.13
C GLU A 750 9.24 -14.31 -20.67
N ALA A 751 8.10 -14.94 -20.39
CA ALA A 751 6.95 -14.25 -19.81
C ALA A 751 7.20 -13.86 -18.36
N HIS A 752 6.60 -12.75 -17.89
CA HIS A 752 6.73 -12.26 -16.51
C HIS A 752 8.17 -11.97 -16.09
N GLN A 753 8.99 -11.52 -17.04
CA GLN A 753 10.40 -11.18 -16.84
C GLN A 753 10.69 -9.81 -17.44
N TYR A 754 11.63 -9.09 -16.84
CA TYR A 754 12.07 -7.78 -17.30
C TYR A 754 13.58 -7.77 -17.57
N ASN A 755 13.97 -6.96 -18.54
CA ASN A 755 15.34 -6.57 -18.79
C ASN A 755 15.50 -5.09 -18.45
N ILE A 756 16.74 -4.64 -18.24
CA ILE A 756 17.03 -3.22 -18.01
C ILE A 756 18.00 -2.68 -19.05
N TYR A 757 17.78 -1.42 -19.42
CA TYR A 757 18.72 -0.62 -20.20
C TYR A 757 19.17 0.58 -19.38
N GLY A 758 20.47 0.74 -19.19
CA GLY A 758 21.08 1.85 -18.46
C GLY A 758 21.85 2.78 -19.40
N SER A 759 21.41 4.03 -19.52
CA SER A 759 22.12 5.05 -20.30
C SER A 759 23.30 5.60 -19.51
N SER A 760 24.37 6.04 -20.19
CA SER A 760 25.52 6.63 -19.50
C SER A 760 25.49 8.17 -19.45
N SER A 761 25.88 8.75 -18.31
CA SER A 761 26.00 10.19 -18.09
C SER A 761 27.27 10.79 -18.69
N THR A 762 28.28 9.97 -18.98
CA THR A 762 29.58 10.45 -19.49
C THR A 762 30.08 9.67 -20.71
N GLN A 763 29.66 8.41 -20.87
CA GLN A 763 30.15 7.52 -21.93
C GLN A 763 29.14 7.33 -23.06
N THR A 764 29.61 6.74 -24.16
CA THR A 764 28.84 6.57 -25.41
C THR A 764 27.99 5.31 -25.45
N ASP A 765 28.11 4.45 -24.45
CA ASP A 765 27.54 3.11 -24.46
C ASP A 765 26.30 3.03 -23.55
N VAL A 766 25.43 2.07 -23.86
CA VAL A 766 24.25 1.73 -23.04
C VAL A 766 24.43 0.32 -22.49
N LEU A 767 24.20 0.18 -21.19
CA LEU A 767 24.18 -1.10 -20.49
C LEU A 767 22.88 -1.83 -20.82
N PHE A 768 22.95 -3.12 -21.13
CA PHE A 768 21.80 -4.02 -21.15
C PHE A 768 22.03 -5.14 -20.14
N VAL A 769 21.01 -5.46 -19.35
CA VAL A 769 21.05 -6.59 -18.42
C VAL A 769 19.77 -7.41 -18.53
N GLU A 770 19.94 -8.72 -18.71
CA GLU A 770 18.87 -9.71 -18.57
C GLU A 770 18.71 -10.07 -17.09
N LEU A 771 17.64 -9.58 -16.43
CA LEU A 771 17.52 -9.70 -14.96
C LEU A 771 17.34 -11.14 -14.48
N SER A 772 16.71 -12.00 -15.29
CA SER A 772 16.49 -13.41 -14.95
C SER A 772 17.80 -14.22 -14.87
N SER A 773 18.80 -13.86 -15.67
CA SER A 773 20.06 -14.60 -15.78
C SER A 773 21.29 -13.83 -15.28
N GLY A 774 21.17 -12.51 -15.09
CA GLY A 774 22.28 -11.61 -14.81
C GLY A 774 23.23 -11.36 -15.99
N LYS A 775 22.89 -11.80 -17.21
CA LYS A 775 23.75 -11.57 -18.39
C LYS A 775 23.77 -10.09 -18.76
N VAL A 776 24.99 -9.59 -19.00
CA VAL A 776 25.24 -8.19 -19.33
C VAL A 776 25.74 -8.06 -20.77
N LYS A 777 25.26 -7.05 -21.49
CA LYS A 777 25.73 -6.65 -22.82
C LYS A 777 25.91 -5.13 -22.87
N MET A 778 26.83 -4.69 -23.72
CA MET A 778 27.04 -3.27 -24.01
C MET A 778 26.58 -2.95 -25.43
N ILE A 779 25.72 -1.95 -25.58
CA ILE A 779 25.34 -1.40 -26.88
C ILE A 779 26.22 -0.16 -27.10
N LYS A 780 27.02 -0.20 -28.16
CA LYS A 780 28.09 0.78 -28.41
C LYS A 780 27.68 1.83 -29.46
N SER A 781 28.45 2.91 -29.52
CA SER A 781 28.41 3.92 -30.58
C SER A 781 27.20 4.88 -30.55
N LEU A 782 26.66 5.22 -29.37
CA LEU A 782 25.55 6.19 -29.24
C LEU A 782 26.00 7.64 -28.99
N LYS A 783 27.24 7.99 -29.35
CA LYS A 783 27.84 9.34 -29.17
C LYS A 783 27.82 9.87 -27.72
N GLU A 784 28.48 11.00 -27.51
CA GLU A 784 28.63 11.61 -26.19
C GLU A 784 27.30 12.20 -25.68
N PRO A 785 26.94 11.99 -24.40
CA PRO A 785 25.78 12.62 -23.78
C PRO A 785 25.95 14.14 -23.66
N LEU A 786 24.86 14.83 -23.33
CA LEU A 786 24.94 16.21 -22.87
C LEU A 786 25.75 16.28 -21.59
N LYS A 787 26.56 17.32 -21.44
CA LYS A 787 27.25 17.56 -20.17
C LYS A 787 26.24 17.88 -19.07
N ALA A 788 26.49 17.45 -17.85
CA ALA A 788 25.58 17.70 -16.73
C ALA A 788 25.34 19.21 -16.49
N GLU A 789 26.33 20.05 -16.75
CA GLU A 789 26.20 21.51 -16.61
C GLU A 789 25.32 22.14 -17.70
N GLU A 790 25.21 21.48 -18.86
CA GLU A 790 24.33 21.90 -19.97
C GLU A 790 22.86 21.45 -19.73
N TRP A 791 22.60 20.62 -18.71
CA TRP A 791 21.28 20.09 -18.36
C TRP A 791 20.99 20.25 -16.86
N PRO A 792 20.66 21.47 -16.39
CA PRO A 792 20.53 21.74 -14.96
C PRO A 792 19.26 21.14 -14.34
N TRP A 793 18.24 20.82 -15.15
CA TRP A 793 16.87 20.58 -14.69
C TRP A 793 16.67 19.33 -13.83
N ASN A 794 17.44 18.27 -14.09
CA ASN A 794 17.41 17.03 -13.32
C ASN A 794 18.75 16.29 -13.42
N GLN A 795 18.91 15.21 -12.64
CA GLN A 795 20.16 14.44 -12.57
C GLN A 795 20.42 13.57 -13.83
N LYS A 796 19.41 13.39 -14.68
CA LYS A 796 19.43 12.50 -15.86
C LYS A 796 19.81 13.26 -17.12
N ASN A 797 21.09 13.57 -17.28
CA ASN A 797 21.62 14.25 -18.48
C ASN A 797 21.56 13.41 -19.78
N ARG A 798 21.18 12.13 -19.67
CA ARG A 798 20.91 11.25 -20.81
C ARG A 798 19.73 10.34 -20.48
N GLN A 799 18.51 10.77 -20.77
CA GLN A 799 17.31 9.96 -20.52
C GLN A 799 17.29 8.69 -21.40
N ILE A 800 16.67 7.62 -20.93
CA ILE A 800 16.29 6.48 -21.76
C ILE A 800 14.81 6.19 -21.59
N GLN A 801 14.06 6.28 -22.70
CA GLN A 801 12.60 6.17 -22.71
C GLN A 801 12.18 4.93 -23.50
N ASP A 802 11.46 4.00 -22.86
CA ASP A 802 10.85 2.85 -23.53
C ASP A 802 9.55 3.22 -24.25
N SER A 803 9.10 2.35 -25.15
CA SER A 803 7.86 2.49 -25.92
C SER A 803 6.63 1.83 -25.26
N GLY A 804 6.60 1.79 -23.94
CA GLY A 804 5.48 1.24 -23.17
C GLY A 804 5.40 -0.29 -23.20
N LEU A 805 4.27 -0.82 -22.74
CA LEU A 805 4.09 -2.24 -22.44
C LEU A 805 4.35 -3.17 -23.63
N PHE A 806 3.79 -2.84 -24.80
CA PHE A 806 4.01 -3.58 -26.04
C PHE A 806 5.13 -2.96 -26.89
N GLY A 807 5.89 -2.03 -26.33
CA GLY A 807 6.97 -1.34 -27.00
C GLY A 807 8.19 -2.21 -27.27
N GLN A 808 8.63 -2.27 -28.53
CA GLN A 808 9.90 -2.91 -28.88
C GLN A 808 11.09 -1.96 -28.77
N TYR A 809 10.85 -0.66 -28.87
CA TYR A 809 11.90 0.32 -29.06
C TYR A 809 12.17 1.10 -27.77
N LEU A 810 13.42 1.53 -27.61
CA LEU A 810 13.79 2.55 -26.63
C LEU A 810 14.46 3.71 -27.35
N MET A 811 14.30 4.92 -26.84
CA MET A 811 14.98 6.11 -27.35
C MET A 811 15.91 6.68 -26.28
N THR A 812 17.12 7.04 -26.67
CA THR A 812 18.05 7.79 -25.84
C THR A 812 18.77 8.86 -26.65
N PRO A 813 18.93 10.09 -26.12
CA PRO A 813 19.60 11.16 -26.82
C PRO A 813 21.13 11.08 -26.65
N SER A 814 21.82 11.84 -27.49
CA SER A 814 23.19 12.32 -27.29
C SER A 814 23.17 13.84 -27.38
N LYS A 815 24.33 14.50 -27.36
CA LYS A 815 24.41 15.97 -27.46
C LYS A 815 23.68 16.55 -28.68
N ASN A 816 23.82 15.90 -29.86
CA ASN A 816 23.36 16.41 -31.17
C ASN A 816 22.51 15.41 -31.98
N SER A 817 22.15 14.25 -31.42
CA SER A 817 21.47 13.17 -32.16
C SER A 817 20.63 12.32 -31.21
N LEU A 818 19.65 11.62 -31.75
CA LEU A 818 18.85 10.63 -31.03
C LEU A 818 19.17 9.23 -31.53
N PHE A 819 19.07 8.24 -30.65
CA PHE A 819 19.28 6.84 -30.98
C PHE A 819 18.05 6.04 -30.58
N ILE A 820 17.57 5.22 -31.51
CA ILE A 820 16.52 4.25 -31.25
C ILE A 820 17.17 2.87 -31.15
N LEU A 821 16.90 2.19 -30.05
CA LEU A 821 17.35 0.84 -29.77
C LEU A 821 16.21 -0.14 -30.04
N ASP A 822 16.54 -1.29 -30.62
CA ASP A 822 15.63 -2.41 -30.76
C ASP A 822 15.83 -3.37 -29.58
N GLY A 823 14.83 -3.44 -28.71
CA GLY A 823 14.81 -4.27 -27.51
C GLY A 823 14.69 -5.76 -27.78
N ARG A 824 14.01 -6.15 -28.86
CA ARG A 824 13.91 -7.56 -29.27
C ARG A 824 15.26 -8.09 -29.77
N LEU A 825 16.01 -7.24 -30.46
CA LEU A 825 17.33 -7.59 -31.03
C LEU A 825 18.50 -7.18 -30.13
N ASN A 826 18.25 -6.43 -29.06
CA ASN A 826 19.26 -5.90 -28.14
C ASN A 826 20.39 -5.14 -28.87
N LYS A 827 20.04 -4.27 -29.82
CA LYS A 827 21.01 -3.55 -30.67
C LYS A 827 20.50 -2.17 -31.07
N LEU A 828 21.40 -1.33 -31.59
CA LEU A 828 21.03 -0.07 -32.21
C LEU A 828 20.16 -0.33 -33.46
N ASN A 829 18.99 0.33 -33.53
CA ASN A 829 18.11 0.31 -34.70
C ASN A 829 18.55 1.41 -35.69
N CYS A 830 18.64 2.66 -35.22
CA CYS A 830 18.98 3.80 -36.06
C CYS A 830 19.39 5.03 -35.25
N GLU A 831 19.99 5.99 -35.95
CA GLU A 831 20.38 7.32 -35.47
C GLU A 831 19.58 8.39 -36.21
N ILE A 832 19.09 9.40 -35.49
CA ILE A 832 18.43 10.58 -36.03
C ILE A 832 19.30 11.80 -35.70
N THR A 833 19.85 12.44 -36.73
CA THR A 833 20.75 13.60 -36.62
C THR A 833 19.99 14.91 -36.47
N GLU A 834 20.71 16.00 -36.17
CA GLU A 834 20.16 17.37 -36.09
C GLU A 834 19.07 17.51 -35.01
N VAL A 835 19.33 16.92 -33.85
CA VAL A 835 18.49 17.09 -32.65
C VAL A 835 19.40 17.49 -31.50
N GLU A 836 19.67 18.79 -31.40
CA GLU A 836 20.49 19.36 -30.33
C GLU A 836 19.67 19.51 -29.05
N LYS A 837 20.25 19.05 -27.93
CA LYS A 837 19.64 19.04 -26.60
C LYS A 837 18.24 18.42 -26.50
N GLY A 838 17.98 17.34 -27.25
CA GLY A 838 16.72 16.59 -27.19
C GLY A 838 16.56 15.68 -25.96
N ASN A 839 16.89 16.17 -24.75
CA ASN A 839 16.90 15.37 -23.51
C ASN A 839 15.56 15.36 -22.76
N THR A 840 14.47 15.67 -23.45
CA THR A 840 13.11 15.47 -22.96
C THR A 840 12.36 14.66 -24.01
N VAL A 841 12.15 13.38 -23.71
CA VAL A 841 11.56 12.41 -24.62
C VAL A 841 10.38 11.74 -23.96
N ILE A 842 9.27 11.63 -24.69
CA ILE A 842 8.03 10.98 -24.22
C ILE A 842 7.53 10.01 -25.27
N TRP A 843 7.07 8.86 -24.81
CA TRP A 843 6.33 7.91 -25.64
C TRP A 843 4.83 8.18 -25.56
N VAL A 844 4.17 8.16 -26.71
CA VAL A 844 2.72 8.19 -26.84
C VAL A 844 2.30 7.02 -27.71
N GLY A 845 1.51 6.10 -27.17
CA GLY A 845 1.12 4.91 -27.90
C GLY A 845 -0.06 4.21 -27.30
N ASP A 846 -0.78 3.49 -28.14
CA ASP A 846 -1.96 2.76 -27.75
C ASP A 846 -1.53 1.65 -26.78
N ALA A 847 -2.00 1.75 -25.53
CA ALA A 847 -1.59 0.90 -24.41
C ALA A 847 -2.62 -0.20 -24.11
#